data_AF-A0A451B8J5-F1
#
_entry.id   AF-A0A451B8J5-F1
#
_cell.length_a   1.000
_cell.length_b   1.000
_cell.length_c   1.000
_cell.angle_alpha   90.00
_cell.angle_beta   90.00
_cell.angle_gamma   90.00
#
_symmetry.space_group_name_H-M   'P 1'
#
loop_
_entity.id
_entity.type
_entity.pdbx_description
1 polymer ?
#
loop_
_entity_poly.entity_id
_entity_poly.type
_entity_poly.pdbx_seq_one_letter_code
_entity_poly.pdbx_strand_id
1 'polypeptide(L)'
;MNKHPFPSLFPAPSPPRRQRGAALILLLSVVVFLTLFSLFSGCPRRMPSLSLRQAEKTMAALGQGKQALLGWAVSHPHAPGLMPWPDRNGDGNYDGDSDCASLPSHATFNPGFLLGRLPWRARTSPCERAHGGLGIDARDSSGARLWYGISRNLIRRYQSPARYPAINPELATSAPFPWFTVRDGAGALISDRVAAVILAPGVALGNQNRVATAPDPEQYLDTHAGTGINNADSDGCRDNNPGCGGVDGEEFVLAKGENAFNDRLLFITIDELIAKVERRVLNELTRALNRHRATSGVYPWPAPFAYPPAMASGVVTETAADAARTLIDTKANFTAIGVQAGQIIRNLTDGSKAIIDAIVSSERLSLAGDGLRHGNDNRFDVNLISRPDDNDRYEILTDTSGVATSATLGNTLQDTDRGMDFGALGIRIGDMVENVTDGTYGVVTNIPDADTLALRRLASDKTMGFDPGDSYEIPRFNGVPGTREGALPIHAVGERFQTGFTVGWNIPAVAIATTPSVNNGAYLAALEKALRCSDPRRLVMSGGGGCDTGYSPRATPWSEGSCAWQRMETVRCQGRTDWDWYLAGTVTANHGDPWKLTDTGMDFAGRGVDAGDVIRNDTDGSHGVIESVSGGELKVAWLHGGSRNNFAIGDKYRVRVATNILPERSASCANIPNGGEIVSCDSRTLVDVSADFWGSGVRPGDTIENRTRGWWGIIETVGQSGAFPQAESTLRVEPMGAGAPVSDFADGDSYIIRTAFVDKRRYGFQLAFTGNVTIPNDNTGLRHVGTGANATLPAQNQISSQDWDAINQRTVLRAAINTNPATPTTGEIRVSGMQHDLAPDLPAWFFTNQWYKFIYMAVSPSHLPGGNGNCVSSNDCLILKTIGPGGTTIRNDIQALLLSAGPPTRASGCLQNRPAADPGQYFEKENVHPGGSGNIFARPRWPLSDKCFLDRIRIVAP
;
A
#
# COMPACT_ATOMS: atom_id res chain seq x y z
N MET A 1 -28.48 -45.23 -50.46
CA MET A 1 -29.51 -44.76 -51.40
C MET A 1 -30.13 -43.48 -50.84
N ASN A 2 -30.30 -42.49 -51.71
CA ASN A 2 -30.98 -41.20 -51.57
C ASN A 2 -30.45 -40.17 -50.55
N LYS A 3 -29.61 -39.27 -51.09
CA LYS A 3 -29.28 -37.92 -50.60
C LYS A 3 -30.25 -36.90 -51.19
N HIS A 4 -30.61 -35.87 -50.43
CA HIS A 4 -30.97 -34.50 -50.85
C HIS A 4 -31.15 -33.62 -49.59
N PRO A 5 -31.16 -32.28 -49.68
CA PRO A 5 -30.28 -31.36 -50.42
C PRO A 5 -29.82 -30.20 -49.48
N PHE A 6 -29.08 -29.22 -50.00
CA PHE A 6 -29.22 -27.75 -49.80
C PHE A 6 -27.89 -27.03 -50.14
N PRO A 7 -27.94 -25.80 -50.68
CA PRO A 7 -27.09 -25.39 -51.78
C PRO A 7 -26.08 -24.33 -51.37
N SER A 8 -24.92 -24.40 -52.00
CA SER A 8 -23.88 -23.38 -52.04
C SER A 8 -24.26 -22.27 -53.02
N LEU A 9 -24.34 -21.03 -52.52
CA LEU A 9 -24.41 -19.83 -53.34
C LEU A 9 -23.38 -18.81 -52.81
N PHE A 10 -22.28 -18.70 -53.55
CA PHE A 10 -21.33 -17.61 -53.45
C PHE A 10 -22.03 -16.29 -53.85
N PRO A 11 -21.95 -15.22 -53.04
CA PRO A 11 -22.39 -13.91 -53.50
C PRO A 11 -21.35 -13.27 -54.43
N ALA A 12 -21.88 -12.72 -55.52
CA ALA A 12 -21.21 -11.94 -56.54
C ALA A 12 -20.56 -10.63 -55.99
N PRO A 13 -19.57 -10.07 -56.70
CA PRO A 13 -18.99 -8.78 -56.34
C PRO A 13 -20.03 -7.65 -56.51
N SER A 14 -20.33 -6.97 -55.40
CA SER A 14 -21.09 -5.72 -55.40
C SER A 14 -20.34 -4.60 -56.14
N PRO A 15 -21.04 -3.76 -56.94
CA PRO A 15 -20.43 -2.75 -57.79
C PRO A 15 -19.87 -1.57 -56.96
N PRO A 16 -18.86 -0.83 -57.49
CA PRO A 16 -18.29 0.31 -56.79
C PRO A 16 -19.34 1.42 -56.65
N ARG A 17 -19.74 1.72 -55.42
CA ARG A 17 -20.52 2.92 -55.11
C ARG A 17 -19.64 4.15 -55.33
N ARG A 18 -19.92 4.80 -56.46
CA ARG A 18 -19.45 6.12 -56.86
C ARG A 18 -19.58 7.12 -55.71
N GLN A 19 -18.46 7.51 -55.11
CA GLN A 19 -18.36 8.70 -54.26
C GLN A 19 -18.46 9.96 -55.14
N ARG A 20 -19.67 10.36 -55.53
CA ARG A 20 -19.91 11.64 -56.23
C ARG A 20 -20.28 12.80 -55.30
N GLY A 21 -20.39 12.57 -53.99
CA GLY A 21 -20.64 13.62 -52.99
C GLY A 21 -19.39 14.23 -52.37
N ALA A 22 -18.38 13.41 -52.05
CA ALA A 22 -17.17 13.86 -51.36
C ALA A 22 -16.28 14.75 -52.26
N ALA A 23 -16.14 14.42 -53.55
CA ALA A 23 -15.36 15.24 -54.48
C ALA A 23 -15.99 16.61 -54.73
N LEU A 24 -17.32 16.71 -54.74
CA LEU A 24 -18.00 18.00 -54.91
C LEU A 24 -17.85 18.85 -53.65
N ILE A 25 -17.98 18.28 -52.44
CA ILE A 25 -17.77 19.00 -51.18
C ILE A 25 -16.31 19.42 -51.03
N LEU A 26 -15.35 18.58 -51.44
CA LEU A 26 -13.92 18.89 -51.39
C LEU A 26 -13.55 19.98 -52.42
N LEU A 27 -14.16 19.96 -53.60
CA LEU A 27 -13.98 21.02 -54.61
C LEU A 27 -14.70 22.31 -54.22
N LEU A 28 -15.88 22.25 -53.62
CA LEU A 28 -16.58 23.42 -53.07
C LEU A 28 -15.84 24.00 -51.88
N SER A 29 -15.27 23.17 -50.99
CA SER A 29 -14.43 23.68 -49.90
C SER A 29 -13.12 24.23 -50.41
N VAL A 30 -12.49 23.66 -51.45
CA VAL A 30 -11.33 24.26 -52.10
C VAL A 30 -11.68 25.58 -52.80
N VAL A 31 -12.83 25.68 -53.48
CA VAL A 31 -13.29 26.94 -54.09
C VAL A 31 -13.71 27.96 -53.04
N VAL A 32 -14.32 27.55 -51.93
CA VAL A 32 -14.64 28.42 -50.79
C VAL A 32 -13.37 28.86 -50.07
N PHE A 33 -12.36 28.00 -49.92
CA PHE A 33 -11.04 28.37 -49.40
C PHE A 33 -10.29 29.29 -50.36
N LEU A 34 -10.35 29.06 -51.67
CA LEU A 34 -9.73 29.92 -52.68
C LEU A 34 -10.45 31.27 -52.79
N THR A 35 -11.78 31.32 -52.66
CA THR A 35 -12.56 32.55 -52.66
C THR A 35 -12.39 33.32 -51.35
N LEU A 36 -12.38 32.67 -50.18
CA LEU A 36 -12.01 33.26 -48.89
C LEU A 36 -10.56 33.75 -48.89
N PHE A 37 -9.62 33.00 -49.49
CA PHE A 37 -8.23 33.41 -49.64
C PHE A 37 -8.09 34.60 -50.60
N SER A 38 -8.88 34.67 -51.68
CA SER A 38 -8.90 35.81 -52.60
C SER A 38 -9.56 37.05 -52.01
N LEU A 39 -10.59 36.90 -51.16
CA LEU A 39 -11.21 37.99 -50.39
C LEU A 39 -10.27 38.49 -49.27
N PHE A 40 -9.48 37.60 -48.65
CA PHE A 40 -8.40 38.00 -47.72
C PHE A 40 -7.18 38.60 -48.43
N SER A 41 -6.95 38.26 -49.70
CA SER A 41 -5.83 38.78 -50.51
C SER A 41 -6.18 40.08 -51.24
N GLY A 42 -7.47 40.41 -51.36
CA GLY A 42 -8.00 41.62 -52.02
C GLY A 42 -8.18 42.84 -51.12
N CYS A 43 -7.93 42.72 -49.81
CA CYS A 43 -7.73 43.88 -48.96
C CYS A 43 -6.35 44.45 -49.30
N PRO A 44 -6.17 45.75 -49.62
CA PRO A 44 -4.84 46.29 -49.87
C PRO A 44 -3.97 45.95 -48.66
N ARG A 45 -2.99 45.06 -48.86
CA ARG A 45 -1.98 44.74 -47.86
C ARG A 45 -1.30 46.05 -47.51
N ARG A 46 -1.78 46.74 -46.49
CA ARG A 46 -0.96 47.69 -45.75
C ARG A 46 0.23 46.86 -45.32
N MET A 47 1.37 47.07 -45.98
CA MET A 47 2.60 46.46 -45.53
C MET A 47 2.73 46.89 -44.06
N PRO A 48 2.77 45.94 -43.11
CA PRO A 48 3.04 46.31 -41.74
C PRO A 48 4.36 47.09 -41.74
N SER A 49 4.40 48.22 -41.06
CA SER A 49 5.60 49.05 -40.97
C SER A 49 6.79 48.17 -40.56
N LEU A 50 8.01 48.52 -40.99
CA LEU A 50 9.21 47.77 -40.65
C LEU A 50 9.31 47.53 -39.13
N SER A 51 8.89 48.50 -38.33
CA SER A 51 8.79 48.42 -36.87
C SER A 51 7.82 47.35 -36.36
N LEU A 52 6.66 47.18 -37.01
CA LEU A 52 5.69 46.14 -36.63
C LEU A 52 6.24 44.74 -36.95
N ARG A 53 6.88 44.57 -38.12
CA ARG A 53 7.51 43.29 -38.50
C ARG A 53 8.68 42.92 -37.58
N GLN A 54 9.48 43.90 -37.17
CA GLN A 54 10.57 43.71 -36.20
C GLN A 54 10.02 43.31 -34.82
N ALA A 55 8.96 43.99 -34.35
CA ALA A 55 8.29 43.64 -33.11
C ALA A 55 7.69 42.22 -33.16
N GLU A 56 7.03 41.85 -34.26
CA GLU A 56 6.49 40.50 -34.48
C GLU A 56 7.60 39.43 -34.42
N LYS A 57 8.75 39.65 -35.07
CA LYS A 57 9.88 38.72 -35.04
C LYS A 57 10.46 38.57 -33.63
N THR A 58 10.69 39.67 -32.92
CA THR A 58 11.18 39.63 -31.53
C THR A 58 10.20 38.90 -30.62
N MET A 59 8.90 39.19 -30.71
CA MET A 59 7.88 38.51 -29.90
C MET A 59 7.75 37.03 -30.25
N ALA A 60 7.91 36.64 -31.52
CA ALA A 60 7.94 35.25 -31.93
C ALA A 60 9.16 34.51 -31.34
N ALA A 61 10.34 35.13 -31.35
CA ALA A 61 11.54 34.57 -30.74
C ALA A 61 11.38 34.40 -29.23
N LEU A 62 10.89 35.43 -28.53
CA LEU A 62 10.58 35.34 -27.09
C LEU A 62 9.55 34.25 -26.79
N GLY A 63 8.51 34.13 -27.62
CA GLY A 63 7.49 33.09 -27.50
C GLY A 63 8.06 31.68 -27.69
N GLN A 64 8.95 31.48 -28.67
CA GLN A 64 9.66 30.22 -28.89
C GLN A 64 10.56 29.88 -27.69
N GLY A 65 11.32 30.86 -27.20
CA GLY A 65 12.13 30.76 -25.97
C GLY A 65 11.30 30.27 -24.78
N LYS A 66 10.17 30.94 -24.54
CA LYS A 66 9.24 30.59 -23.45
C LYS A 66 8.71 29.17 -23.56
N GLN A 67 8.26 28.75 -24.74
CA GLN A 67 7.71 27.40 -24.92
C GLN A 67 8.79 26.32 -24.81
N ALA A 68 9.99 26.55 -25.34
CA ALA A 68 11.09 25.60 -25.23
C ALA A 68 11.52 25.40 -23.77
N LEU A 69 11.67 26.50 -23.01
CA LEU A 69 12.02 26.45 -21.60
C LEU A 69 10.97 25.70 -20.76
N LEU A 70 9.68 26.00 -20.99
CA LEU A 70 8.58 25.27 -20.34
C LEU A 70 8.55 23.79 -20.73
N GLY A 71 8.76 23.48 -22.01
CA GLY A 71 8.80 22.12 -22.52
C GLY A 71 9.93 21.32 -21.86
N TRP A 72 11.13 21.88 -21.84
CA TRP A 72 12.31 21.32 -21.21
C TRP A 72 12.09 21.06 -19.72
N ALA A 73 11.56 22.05 -18.98
CA ALA A 73 11.34 21.93 -17.55
C ALA A 73 10.32 20.82 -17.22
N VAL A 74 9.20 20.78 -17.94
CA VAL A 74 8.13 19.78 -17.71
C VAL A 74 8.56 18.38 -18.16
N SER A 75 9.43 18.26 -19.16
CA SER A 75 9.95 16.98 -19.63
C SER A 75 11.13 16.44 -18.83
N HIS A 76 11.67 17.22 -17.89
CA HIS A 76 12.88 16.86 -17.16
C HIS A 76 12.73 15.49 -16.46
N PRO A 77 13.65 14.53 -16.69
CA PRO A 77 13.44 13.11 -16.36
C PRO A 77 13.45 12.80 -14.86
N HIS A 78 14.15 13.61 -14.06
CA HIS A 78 14.38 13.35 -12.63
C HIS A 78 13.84 14.44 -11.70
N ALA A 79 13.39 15.57 -12.25
CA ALA A 79 12.89 16.71 -11.49
C ALA A 79 12.02 17.60 -12.39
N PRO A 80 10.79 17.18 -12.75
CA PRO A 80 9.90 18.00 -13.54
C PRO A 80 9.69 19.39 -12.91
N GLY A 81 9.86 20.43 -13.71
CA GLY A 81 9.81 21.83 -13.30
C GLY A 81 11.18 22.47 -13.03
N LEU A 82 12.25 21.68 -12.93
CA LEU A 82 13.61 22.20 -12.89
C LEU A 82 13.88 22.99 -14.18
N MET A 83 14.69 24.02 -14.12
CA MET A 83 15.08 24.81 -15.26
C MET A 83 16.62 24.89 -15.37
N PRO A 84 17.17 25.07 -16.58
CA PRO A 84 18.61 25.06 -16.80
C PRO A 84 19.25 26.31 -16.17
N TRP A 85 20.54 26.23 -15.88
CA TRP A 85 21.32 27.42 -15.55
C TRP A 85 21.50 28.29 -16.80
N PRO A 86 21.62 29.61 -16.66
CA PRO A 86 21.95 30.47 -17.79
C PRO A 86 23.32 30.16 -18.41
N ASP A 87 23.49 30.50 -19.68
CA ASP A 87 24.76 30.56 -20.41
C ASP A 87 25.44 31.91 -20.07
N ARG A 88 26.52 31.89 -19.30
CA ARG A 88 27.12 33.05 -18.61
C ARG A 88 28.54 33.25 -19.08
N ASN A 89 28.97 34.50 -19.13
CA ASN A 89 30.35 34.86 -19.50
C ASN A 89 31.45 34.45 -18.49
N GLY A 90 31.10 33.77 -17.40
CA GLY A 90 32.04 33.38 -16.33
C GLY A 90 33.08 32.34 -16.77
N ASP A 91 32.84 31.62 -17.86
CA ASP A 91 33.79 30.70 -18.49
C ASP A 91 34.56 31.35 -19.67
N GLY A 92 34.31 32.64 -19.92
CA GLY A 92 34.93 33.44 -20.97
C GLY A 92 34.20 33.41 -22.33
N ASN A 93 33.02 32.80 -22.45
CA ASN A 93 32.27 32.75 -23.71
C ASN A 93 30.73 32.77 -23.51
N TYR A 94 30.00 32.61 -24.63
CA TYR A 94 28.56 32.34 -24.65
C TYR A 94 28.28 31.24 -25.68
N ASP A 95 28.73 30.02 -25.39
CA ASP A 95 28.74 28.90 -26.34
C ASP A 95 27.36 28.26 -26.53
N GLY A 96 26.39 28.60 -25.68
CA GLY A 96 25.05 28.05 -25.67
C GLY A 96 24.83 26.89 -24.70
N ASP A 97 25.84 26.50 -23.94
CA ASP A 97 25.75 25.52 -22.87
C ASP A 97 25.25 26.17 -21.56
N SER A 98 24.77 25.36 -20.63
CA SER A 98 24.25 25.82 -19.34
C SER A 98 25.40 25.85 -18.31
N ASP A 99 25.78 27.02 -17.81
CA ASP A 99 26.94 27.19 -16.93
C ASP A 99 26.60 27.03 -15.46
N CYS A 100 26.38 25.79 -15.04
CA CYS A 100 26.09 25.52 -13.64
C CYS A 100 27.26 25.88 -12.70
N ALA A 101 26.91 26.35 -11.50
CA ALA A 101 27.86 26.50 -10.41
C ALA A 101 27.90 25.22 -9.56
N SER A 102 29.11 24.75 -9.23
CA SER A 102 29.35 23.72 -8.21
C SER A 102 30.22 24.33 -7.11
N LEU A 103 29.61 24.67 -5.99
CA LEU A 103 30.26 25.36 -4.89
C LEU A 103 30.39 24.45 -3.65
N PRO A 104 31.37 24.68 -2.77
CA PRO A 104 31.39 24.04 -1.44
C PRO A 104 30.10 24.29 -0.65
N SER A 105 29.78 23.41 0.30
CA SER A 105 28.57 23.51 1.16
C SER A 105 28.44 24.87 1.86
N HIS A 106 29.56 25.48 2.26
CA HIS A 106 29.59 26.77 2.99
C HIS A 106 29.71 28.00 2.08
N ALA A 107 29.68 27.84 0.76
CA ALA A 107 29.85 28.96 -0.15
C ALA A 107 28.62 29.87 -0.17
N THR A 108 28.87 31.18 -0.10
CA THR A 108 27.92 32.26 -0.37
C THR A 108 27.45 32.16 -1.83
N PHE A 109 26.15 32.30 -2.07
CA PHE A 109 25.61 32.27 -3.44
C PHE A 109 25.97 33.58 -4.14
N ASN A 110 26.26 33.50 -5.44
CA ASN A 110 26.41 34.69 -6.26
C ASN A 110 25.14 34.84 -7.10
N PRO A 111 24.30 35.86 -6.85
CA PRO A 111 23.11 36.12 -7.65
C PRO A 111 23.43 36.24 -9.14
N GLY A 112 24.62 36.72 -9.51
CA GLY A 112 25.12 36.77 -10.90
C GLY A 112 25.14 35.43 -11.64
N PHE A 113 24.83 34.33 -10.97
CA PHE A 113 24.58 33.03 -11.60
C PHE A 113 23.16 32.86 -12.18
N LEU A 114 22.24 33.76 -11.84
CA LEU A 114 20.82 33.68 -12.20
C LEU A 114 20.48 34.40 -13.51
N LEU A 115 21.39 35.21 -14.06
CA LEU A 115 21.20 35.92 -15.33
C LEU A 115 22.30 35.55 -16.32
N GLY A 116 21.90 35.28 -17.57
CA GLY A 116 22.81 34.97 -18.69
C GLY A 116 22.03 34.86 -20.00
N ARG A 117 22.66 34.32 -21.05
CA ARG A 117 21.97 33.95 -22.27
C ARG A 117 21.12 32.70 -22.09
N LEU A 118 20.09 32.59 -22.93
CA LEU A 118 19.26 31.40 -22.98
C LEU A 118 20.09 30.22 -23.54
N PRO A 119 20.36 29.17 -22.73
CA PRO A 119 21.13 28.03 -23.21
C PRO A 119 20.32 27.26 -24.26
N TRP A 120 20.95 26.85 -25.35
CA TRP A 120 20.27 26.19 -26.47
C TRP A 120 20.87 24.83 -26.83
N ARG A 121 22.12 24.58 -26.44
CA ARG A 121 22.84 23.32 -26.68
C ARG A 121 22.55 22.29 -25.59
N ALA A 122 22.82 21.03 -25.93
CA ALA A 122 22.78 19.93 -24.98
C ALA A 122 24.18 19.74 -24.37
N ARG A 123 24.36 20.10 -23.10
CA ARG A 123 25.52 19.64 -22.31
C ARG A 123 25.13 19.28 -20.89
N THR A 124 25.56 18.09 -20.49
CA THR A 124 25.06 17.31 -19.34
C THR A 124 26.20 16.64 -18.58
N SER A 125 27.27 17.39 -18.32
CA SER A 125 28.30 17.06 -17.34
C SER A 125 29.22 18.28 -17.22
N PRO A 126 29.45 18.83 -16.01
CA PRO A 126 29.20 18.23 -14.69
C PRO A 126 27.82 18.53 -14.06
N CYS A 127 26.96 19.25 -14.77
CA CYS A 127 25.79 19.93 -14.18
C CYS A 127 24.58 19.03 -13.90
N GLU A 128 24.15 18.25 -14.87
CA GLU A 128 22.95 17.40 -14.81
C GLU A 128 23.22 16.13 -15.61
N ARG A 129 22.51 15.03 -15.32
CA ARG A 129 22.58 13.84 -16.18
C ARG A 129 22.08 14.17 -17.59
N ALA A 130 22.37 13.30 -18.56
CA ALA A 130 21.95 13.44 -19.94
C ALA A 130 20.46 13.83 -20.09
N HIS A 131 20.20 15.12 -20.32
CA HIS A 131 18.95 15.74 -20.71
C HIS A 131 19.21 16.63 -21.93
N GLY A 132 18.34 16.61 -22.94
CA GLY A 132 18.55 17.38 -24.17
C GLY A 132 18.61 18.89 -23.91
N GLY A 133 19.28 19.67 -24.76
CA GLY A 133 19.22 21.14 -24.72
C GLY A 133 17.84 21.67 -25.13
N LEU A 134 17.61 22.98 -24.99
CA LEU A 134 16.36 23.60 -25.48
C LEU A 134 16.15 23.43 -27.00
N GLY A 135 17.24 23.22 -27.75
CA GLY A 135 17.18 22.93 -29.18
C GLY A 135 16.79 24.12 -30.05
N ILE A 136 16.86 25.34 -29.51
CA ILE A 136 16.46 26.59 -30.18
C ILE A 136 17.50 27.71 -29.99
N ASP A 137 18.21 28.13 -31.05
CA ASP A 137 19.04 29.36 -31.04
C ASP A 137 18.17 30.57 -31.44
N ALA A 138 17.19 30.91 -30.62
CA ALA A 138 16.24 31.99 -30.89
C ALA A 138 16.92 33.36 -30.86
N ARG A 139 16.65 34.18 -31.88
CA ARG A 139 17.23 35.52 -32.04
C ARG A 139 16.15 36.55 -32.30
N ASP A 140 16.35 37.73 -31.73
CA ASP A 140 15.43 38.85 -31.89
C ASP A 140 15.52 39.47 -33.30
N SER A 141 14.85 40.61 -33.49
CA SER A 141 14.90 41.34 -34.76
C SER A 141 16.23 42.02 -35.05
N SER A 142 17.09 42.26 -34.06
CA SER A 142 18.46 42.79 -34.26
C SER A 142 19.47 41.68 -34.58
N GLY A 143 19.10 40.42 -34.35
CA GLY A 143 19.97 39.25 -34.55
C GLY A 143 20.71 38.82 -33.28
N ALA A 144 20.45 39.47 -32.16
CA ALA A 144 20.98 39.09 -30.86
C ALA A 144 20.25 37.86 -30.30
N ARG A 145 20.99 37.01 -29.56
CA ARG A 145 20.42 35.89 -28.80
C ARG A 145 19.59 36.42 -27.63
N LEU A 146 18.62 35.62 -27.20
CA LEU A 146 17.83 35.93 -26.02
C LEU A 146 18.64 35.79 -24.74
N TRP A 147 18.33 36.66 -23.79
CA TRP A 147 18.76 36.61 -22.40
C TRP A 147 17.72 35.90 -21.54
N TYR A 148 18.15 35.38 -20.42
CA TYR A 148 17.41 34.48 -19.56
C TYR A 148 17.81 34.69 -18.10
N GLY A 149 16.82 35.04 -17.30
CA GLY A 149 16.91 35.11 -15.85
C GLY A 149 16.09 33.99 -15.21
N ILE A 150 16.60 33.36 -14.15
CA ILE A 150 15.91 32.28 -13.44
C ILE A 150 15.92 32.45 -11.92
N SER A 151 14.78 32.16 -11.27
CA SER A 151 14.71 32.08 -9.82
C SER A 151 15.60 30.96 -9.24
N ARG A 152 16.33 31.29 -8.17
CA ARG A 152 17.13 30.36 -7.35
C ARG A 152 16.36 29.13 -6.86
N ASN A 153 15.04 29.21 -6.79
CA ASN A 153 14.17 28.11 -6.38
C ASN A 153 14.11 26.95 -7.41
N LEU A 154 14.49 27.19 -8.68
CA LEU A 154 14.23 26.27 -9.80
C LEU A 154 15.50 25.71 -10.47
N ILE A 155 16.68 26.05 -9.97
CA ILE A 155 17.96 25.51 -10.42
C ILE A 155 18.39 24.34 -9.55
N ARG A 156 19.22 23.45 -10.11
CA ARG A 156 19.87 22.39 -9.32
C ARG A 156 20.66 23.02 -8.19
N ARG A 157 20.58 22.49 -6.96
CA ARG A 157 21.29 23.07 -5.82
C ARG A 157 22.81 23.05 -6.08
N TYR A 158 23.42 24.22 -5.96
CA TYR A 158 24.84 24.47 -6.27
C TYR A 158 25.80 24.04 -5.16
N GLN A 159 25.31 23.94 -3.92
CA GLN A 159 26.09 23.49 -2.78
C GLN A 159 26.39 22.00 -2.91
N SER A 160 27.68 21.68 -2.77
CA SER A 160 28.11 20.31 -2.71
C SER A 160 27.63 19.69 -1.41
N PRO A 161 27.07 18.49 -1.46
CA PRO A 161 26.86 17.70 -2.69
C PRO A 161 25.48 17.93 -3.33
N ALA A 162 25.49 18.40 -4.59
CA ALA A 162 24.33 18.92 -5.32
C ALA A 162 23.12 17.97 -5.38
N ARG A 163 21.91 18.52 -5.20
CA ARG A 163 20.61 17.83 -5.20
C ARG A 163 19.56 18.59 -6.04
N TYR A 164 18.49 17.92 -6.44
CA TYR A 164 17.33 18.59 -7.04
C TYR A 164 16.48 19.26 -5.95
N PRO A 165 15.94 20.48 -6.16
CA PRO A 165 14.91 21.04 -5.30
C PRO A 165 13.61 20.23 -5.42
N ALA A 166 12.82 20.19 -4.34
CA ALA A 166 11.47 19.64 -4.38
C ALA A 166 10.55 20.62 -5.11
N ILE A 167 9.98 20.20 -6.24
CA ILE A 167 9.12 21.04 -7.08
C ILE A 167 7.71 20.46 -7.09
N ASN A 168 6.83 21.13 -6.34
CA ASN A 168 5.42 20.78 -6.13
C ASN A 168 4.59 22.06 -5.92
N PRO A 169 3.26 21.96 -5.71
CA PRO A 169 2.42 23.15 -5.57
C PRO A 169 2.74 24.06 -4.38
N GLU A 170 3.29 23.51 -3.29
CA GLU A 170 3.67 24.28 -2.10
C GLU A 170 4.86 25.21 -2.36
N LEU A 171 5.80 24.83 -3.26
CA LEU A 171 6.94 25.67 -3.62
C LEU A 171 6.50 27.07 -4.07
N ALA A 172 5.38 27.15 -4.78
CA ALA A 172 4.85 28.42 -5.25
C ALA A 172 4.47 29.37 -4.11
N THR A 173 4.12 28.84 -2.93
CA THR A 173 3.64 29.64 -1.80
C THR A 173 4.62 29.77 -0.65
N SER A 174 5.45 28.76 -0.43
CA SER A 174 6.42 28.65 0.66
C SER A 174 7.81 28.45 0.07
N ALA A 175 8.23 29.38 -0.80
CA ALA A 175 9.52 29.29 -1.47
C ALA A 175 10.67 29.61 -0.47
N PRO A 176 11.76 28.83 -0.47
CA PRO A 176 12.93 29.14 0.37
C PRO A 176 13.60 30.49 0.05
N PHE A 177 13.44 30.97 -1.19
CA PHE A 177 13.96 32.25 -1.67
C PHE A 177 12.85 33.07 -2.32
N PRO A 178 12.94 34.42 -2.33
CA PRO A 178 12.00 35.26 -3.06
C PRO A 178 11.86 34.87 -4.54
N TRP A 179 10.67 35.11 -5.10
CA TRP A 179 10.43 35.04 -6.54
C TRP A 179 10.84 36.36 -7.20
N PHE A 180 11.09 36.33 -8.51
CA PHE A 180 11.35 37.55 -9.25
C PHE A 180 10.10 38.42 -9.35
N THR A 181 10.33 39.73 -9.45
CA THR A 181 9.30 40.74 -9.62
C THR A 181 9.40 41.36 -11.00
N VAL A 182 8.27 41.49 -11.70
CA VAL A 182 8.16 42.22 -12.96
C VAL A 182 7.23 43.41 -12.74
N ARG A 183 7.69 44.60 -13.13
CA ARG A 183 6.93 45.87 -13.07
C ARG A 183 6.72 46.45 -14.45
N ASP A 184 5.70 47.28 -14.60
CA ASP A 184 5.49 48.06 -15.82
C ASP A 184 6.40 49.31 -15.86
N GLY A 185 6.36 50.05 -16.97
CA GLY A 185 7.13 51.29 -17.13
C GLY A 185 6.72 52.43 -16.19
N ALA A 186 5.61 52.32 -15.45
CA ALA A 186 5.22 53.25 -14.39
C ALA A 186 5.65 52.77 -12.99
N GLY A 187 6.31 51.62 -12.89
CA GLY A 187 6.74 51.00 -11.63
C GLY A 187 5.65 50.17 -10.94
N ALA A 188 4.46 50.03 -11.54
CA ALA A 188 3.39 49.24 -10.97
C ALA A 188 3.70 47.73 -11.09
N LEU A 189 3.35 46.97 -10.05
CA LEU A 189 3.57 45.53 -10.01
C LEU A 189 2.75 44.82 -11.09
N ILE A 190 3.42 44.10 -11.99
CA ILE A 190 2.77 43.16 -12.92
C ILE A 190 2.66 41.77 -12.27
N SER A 191 3.75 41.27 -11.67
CA SER A 191 3.79 39.97 -10.99
C SER A 191 5.01 39.88 -10.08
N ASP A 192 4.82 39.37 -8.86
CA ASP A 192 5.85 39.05 -7.84
C ASP A 192 6.07 37.53 -7.71
N ARG A 193 5.59 36.76 -8.69
CA ARG A 193 5.61 35.29 -8.73
C ARG A 193 6.32 34.77 -9.97
N VAL A 194 7.36 35.48 -10.40
CA VAL A 194 8.06 35.16 -11.65
C VAL A 194 9.14 34.10 -11.39
N ALA A 195 9.02 32.99 -12.11
CA ALA A 195 9.95 31.86 -12.08
C ALA A 195 11.15 32.09 -12.99
N ALA A 196 10.91 32.70 -14.15
CA ALA A 196 11.94 33.04 -15.12
C ALA A 196 11.52 34.22 -16.00
N VAL A 197 12.50 35.00 -16.43
CA VAL A 197 12.36 36.07 -17.44
C VAL A 197 13.19 35.71 -18.67
N ILE A 198 12.68 36.10 -19.84
CA ILE A 198 13.34 35.90 -21.12
C ILE A 198 13.35 37.27 -21.80
N LEU A 199 14.54 37.79 -22.09
CA LEU A 199 14.71 39.14 -22.60
C LEU A 199 15.31 39.13 -24.00
N ALA A 200 14.87 40.08 -24.82
CA ALA A 200 15.42 40.39 -26.11
C ALA A 200 16.07 41.78 -26.00
N PRO A 201 17.41 41.89 -26.19
CA PRO A 201 18.18 43.09 -25.91
C PRO A 201 18.10 44.15 -27.02
N GLY A 202 17.29 43.91 -28.06
CA GLY A 202 17.08 44.86 -29.15
C GLY A 202 18.37 45.27 -29.87
N VAL A 203 18.32 46.44 -30.50
CA VAL A 203 19.51 47.07 -31.12
C VAL A 203 20.38 47.69 -30.03
N ALA A 204 21.70 47.75 -30.22
CA ALA A 204 22.59 48.37 -29.24
C ALA A 204 22.24 49.85 -29.02
N LEU A 205 22.12 50.29 -27.77
CA LEU A 205 21.84 51.67 -27.39
C LEU A 205 23.05 52.31 -26.68
N GLY A 206 23.20 53.64 -26.87
CA GLY A 206 24.23 54.42 -26.17
C GLY A 206 25.65 53.89 -26.38
N ASN A 207 26.33 53.59 -25.27
CA ASN A 207 27.72 53.11 -25.22
C ASN A 207 27.85 51.57 -25.18
N GLN A 208 26.77 50.82 -25.41
CA GLN A 208 26.81 49.36 -25.42
C GLN A 208 27.80 48.84 -26.49
N ASN A 209 28.81 48.07 -26.05
CA ASN A 209 29.80 47.46 -26.91
C ASN A 209 29.70 45.92 -26.88
N ARG A 210 29.12 45.36 -27.95
CA ARG A 210 28.86 43.93 -28.09
C ARG A 210 29.97 43.16 -28.84
N VAL A 211 31.15 43.77 -29.05
CA VAL A 211 32.23 43.24 -29.91
C VAL A 211 33.15 42.24 -29.18
N ALA A 212 33.24 42.32 -27.84
CA ALA A 212 34.06 41.38 -27.07
C ALA A 212 33.51 39.93 -27.17
N THR A 213 34.35 38.94 -26.85
CA THR A 213 33.99 37.51 -26.92
C THR A 213 32.82 37.14 -26.02
N ALA A 214 32.77 37.71 -24.81
CA ALA A 214 31.70 37.49 -23.83
C ALA A 214 31.40 38.78 -23.05
N PRO A 215 30.80 39.81 -23.68
CA PRO A 215 30.53 41.07 -23.01
C PRO A 215 29.52 40.88 -21.88
N ASP A 216 29.65 41.68 -20.83
CA ASP A 216 28.77 41.64 -19.65
C ASP A 216 27.30 41.97 -20.01
N PRO A 217 26.31 41.55 -19.20
CA PRO A 217 24.90 41.79 -19.45
C PRO A 217 24.54 43.25 -19.73
N GLU A 218 25.20 44.21 -19.10
CA GLU A 218 24.98 45.65 -19.24
C GLU A 218 25.36 46.17 -20.64
N GLN A 219 26.15 45.40 -21.41
CA GLN A 219 26.46 45.70 -22.81
C GLN A 219 25.32 45.28 -23.76
N TYR A 220 24.26 44.68 -23.24
CA TYR A 220 23.11 44.20 -24.01
C TYR A 220 21.78 44.71 -23.47
N LEU A 221 21.56 44.63 -22.17
CA LEU A 221 20.30 44.95 -21.50
C LEU A 221 20.35 46.37 -20.91
N ASP A 222 19.19 47.00 -20.79
CA ASP A 222 19.03 48.42 -20.53
C ASP A 222 18.48 48.72 -19.13
N THR A 223 18.78 49.92 -18.62
CA THR A 223 18.14 50.49 -17.43
C THR A 223 16.99 51.39 -17.83
N HIS A 224 15.79 51.13 -17.33
CA HIS A 224 14.62 51.96 -17.60
C HIS A 224 14.65 53.23 -16.73
N ALA A 225 14.87 54.38 -17.37
CA ALA A 225 15.06 55.65 -16.67
C ALA A 225 13.87 56.06 -15.76
N GLY A 226 12.63 55.72 -16.14
CA GLY A 226 11.44 56.09 -15.37
C GLY A 226 11.26 55.31 -14.06
N THR A 227 11.81 54.09 -13.97
CA THR A 227 11.68 53.23 -12.78
C THR A 227 13.01 53.01 -12.06
N GLY A 228 14.14 53.26 -12.72
CA GLY A 228 15.48 52.96 -12.21
C GLY A 228 15.86 51.47 -12.28
N ILE A 229 14.95 50.61 -12.76
CA ILE A 229 15.17 49.15 -12.81
C ILE A 229 16.09 48.82 -13.98
N ASN A 230 17.16 48.09 -13.69
CA ASN A 230 18.14 47.64 -14.65
C ASN A 230 17.90 46.16 -15.03
N ASN A 231 17.50 45.90 -16.26
CA ASN A 231 17.28 44.52 -16.72
C ASN A 231 18.57 43.71 -16.84
N ALA A 232 19.74 44.37 -16.84
CA ALA A 232 21.05 43.71 -16.77
C ALA A 232 21.47 43.35 -15.35
N ASP A 233 20.80 43.90 -14.33
CA ASP A 233 21.23 43.73 -12.95
C ASP A 233 20.71 42.41 -12.37
N SER A 234 21.66 41.70 -11.81
CA SER A 234 21.44 40.53 -10.98
C SER A 234 21.92 40.92 -9.58
N ASP A 235 21.21 41.88 -8.97
CA ASP A 235 21.39 42.56 -7.67
C ASP A 235 22.81 43.07 -7.26
N GLY A 236 23.88 42.72 -7.98
CA GLY A 236 25.26 43.14 -7.75
C GLY A 236 25.85 42.81 -6.36
N CYS A 237 25.12 42.12 -5.47
CA CYS A 237 25.47 41.94 -4.07
C CYS A 237 25.62 40.46 -3.71
N ARG A 238 26.64 40.10 -2.91
CA ARG A 238 26.73 38.76 -2.33
C ARG A 238 25.68 38.61 -1.22
N ASP A 239 24.94 37.50 -1.18
CA ASP A 239 23.77 37.27 -0.32
C ASP A 239 24.06 37.21 1.21
N ASN A 240 25.31 37.45 1.61
CA ASN A 240 25.74 37.59 3.00
C ASN A 240 25.99 39.05 3.45
N ASN A 241 25.71 40.07 2.64
CA ASN A 241 26.01 41.47 3.00
C ASN A 241 24.82 42.13 3.74
N PRO A 242 24.95 42.49 5.04
CA PRO A 242 23.91 43.22 5.77
C PRO A 242 23.77 44.62 5.17
N GLY A 243 22.66 44.86 4.46
CA GLY A 243 22.44 46.09 3.69
C GLY A 243 21.98 45.85 2.25
N CYS A 244 22.19 44.65 1.70
CA CYS A 244 21.60 44.20 0.43
C CYS A 244 20.40 43.25 0.64
N GLY A 245 19.91 43.13 1.88
CA GLY A 245 18.74 42.32 2.25
C GLY A 245 17.43 43.05 2.01
N GLY A 246 17.16 43.44 0.77
CA GLY A 246 15.78 43.65 0.37
C GLY A 246 15.03 42.33 0.55
N VAL A 247 13.87 42.37 1.20
CA VAL A 247 12.90 41.25 1.19
C VAL A 247 12.32 40.99 -0.21
N ASP A 248 12.70 41.83 -1.17
CA ASP A 248 12.22 41.86 -2.54
C ASP A 248 13.23 41.12 -3.43
N GLY A 249 12.78 40.06 -4.12
CA GLY A 249 13.61 39.38 -5.11
C GLY A 249 13.96 40.29 -6.30
N GLU A 250 14.71 39.75 -7.24
CA GLU A 250 15.27 40.44 -8.40
C GLU A 250 14.14 41.06 -9.24
N GLU A 251 14.30 42.34 -9.59
CA GLU A 251 13.28 43.12 -10.29
C GLU A 251 13.61 43.31 -11.77
N PHE A 252 12.60 43.17 -12.62
CA PHE A 252 12.67 43.41 -14.07
C PHE A 252 11.55 44.35 -14.52
N VAL A 253 11.78 45.06 -15.62
CA VAL A 253 10.83 46.07 -16.12
C VAL A 253 10.34 45.76 -17.54
N LEU A 254 9.02 45.69 -17.68
CA LEU A 254 8.33 45.61 -18.97
C LEU A 254 7.80 47.00 -19.33
N ALA A 255 8.61 47.79 -20.03
CA ALA A 255 8.26 49.13 -20.48
C ALA A 255 8.10 49.22 -22.01
N LYS A 256 7.54 50.34 -22.46
CA LYS A 256 7.56 50.71 -23.88
C LYS A 256 8.98 51.15 -24.24
N GLY A 257 9.39 50.88 -25.48
CA GLY A 257 10.71 51.32 -25.96
C GLY A 257 10.81 52.85 -26.05
N GLU A 258 11.95 53.38 -25.59
CA GLU A 258 12.34 54.79 -25.54
C GLU A 258 13.83 54.94 -25.95
N ASN A 259 14.35 56.17 -25.99
CA ASN A 259 15.71 56.44 -26.53
C ASN A 259 16.85 55.70 -25.80
N ALA A 260 16.65 55.35 -24.53
CA ALA A 260 17.64 54.68 -23.67
C ALA A 260 17.17 53.30 -23.16
N PHE A 261 16.05 52.78 -23.68
CA PHE A 261 15.50 51.50 -23.26
C PHE A 261 14.75 50.85 -24.43
N ASN A 262 15.20 49.69 -24.92
CA ASN A 262 14.51 48.95 -25.98
C ASN A 262 14.33 47.46 -25.69
N ASP A 263 14.75 47.00 -24.51
CA ASP A 263 14.53 45.63 -24.05
C ASP A 263 13.07 45.22 -24.15
N ARG A 264 12.85 44.00 -24.61
CA ARG A 264 11.54 43.33 -24.59
C ARG A 264 11.66 42.08 -23.75
N LEU A 265 10.72 41.86 -22.84
CA LEU A 265 10.71 40.65 -22.03
C LEU A 265 9.39 39.89 -22.13
N LEU A 266 9.48 38.58 -21.97
CA LEU A 266 8.40 37.70 -21.57
C LEU A 266 8.82 36.98 -20.29
N PHE A 267 7.85 36.59 -19.47
CA PHE A 267 8.15 35.87 -18.24
C PHE A 267 7.25 34.64 -18.09
N ILE A 268 7.72 33.70 -17.26
CA ILE A 268 7.00 32.51 -16.82
C ILE A 268 6.74 32.71 -15.33
N THR A 269 5.48 32.62 -14.90
CA THR A 269 5.18 32.60 -13.46
C THR A 269 5.36 31.20 -12.88
N ILE A 270 5.64 31.10 -11.58
CA ILE A 270 5.68 29.79 -10.92
C ILE A 270 4.34 29.07 -11.02
N ASP A 271 3.22 29.80 -10.98
CA ASP A 271 1.89 29.23 -11.13
C ASP A 271 1.69 28.61 -12.53
N GLU A 272 2.20 29.25 -13.59
CA GLU A 272 2.17 28.70 -14.96
C GLU A 272 3.01 27.42 -15.07
N LEU A 273 4.19 27.41 -14.44
CA LEU A 273 5.10 26.26 -14.45
C LEU A 273 4.49 25.06 -13.71
N ILE A 274 4.12 25.24 -12.44
CA ILE A 274 3.50 24.19 -11.61
C ILE A 274 2.24 23.66 -12.29
N ALA A 275 1.44 24.54 -12.92
CA ALA A 275 0.27 24.10 -13.65
C ALA A 275 0.57 23.09 -14.77
N LYS A 276 1.73 23.18 -15.43
CA LYS A 276 2.14 22.25 -16.49
C LYS A 276 2.82 21.01 -15.91
N VAL A 277 3.61 21.16 -14.84
CA VAL A 277 4.21 20.03 -14.12
C VAL A 277 3.13 19.13 -13.52
N GLU A 278 2.10 19.70 -12.89
CA GLU A 278 0.94 18.97 -12.36
C GLU A 278 0.22 18.16 -13.45
N ARG A 279 0.07 18.72 -14.66
CA ARG A 279 -0.47 17.94 -15.80
C ARG A 279 0.41 16.76 -16.16
N ARG A 280 1.74 16.91 -16.08
CA ARG A 280 2.68 15.79 -16.28
C ARG A 280 2.48 14.73 -15.19
N VAL A 281 2.39 15.12 -13.93
CA VAL A 281 2.12 14.23 -12.77
C VAL A 281 0.84 13.45 -12.99
N LEU A 282 -0.28 14.13 -13.28
CA LEU A 282 -1.58 13.51 -13.53
C LEU A 282 -1.55 12.55 -14.73
N ASN A 283 -0.73 12.82 -15.75
CA ASN A 283 -0.56 11.92 -16.88
C ASN A 283 0.22 10.64 -16.51
N GLU A 284 1.26 10.73 -15.67
CA GLU A 284 1.98 9.54 -15.19
C GLU A 284 1.09 8.67 -14.30
N LEU A 285 0.32 9.28 -13.41
CA LEU A 285 -0.65 8.57 -12.57
C LEU A 285 -1.77 7.94 -13.40
N THR A 286 -2.28 8.63 -14.42
CA THR A 286 -3.26 8.06 -15.35
C THR A 286 -2.70 6.81 -16.03
N ARG A 287 -1.43 6.83 -16.47
CA ARG A 287 -0.77 5.66 -17.06
C ARG A 287 -0.63 4.51 -16.06
N ALA A 288 -0.25 4.80 -14.82
CA ALA A 288 -0.13 3.79 -13.76
C ALA A 288 -1.48 3.13 -13.46
N LEU A 289 -2.54 3.91 -13.26
CA LEU A 289 -3.90 3.42 -13.03
C LEU A 289 -4.44 2.62 -14.22
N ASN A 290 -4.21 3.09 -15.45
CA ASN A 290 -4.62 2.36 -16.64
C ASN A 290 -3.86 1.04 -16.81
N ARG A 291 -2.57 1.00 -16.50
CA ARG A 291 -1.79 -0.25 -16.52
C ARG A 291 -2.30 -1.23 -15.47
N HIS A 292 -2.52 -0.75 -14.25
CA HIS A 292 -3.11 -1.55 -13.18
C HIS A 292 -4.44 -2.16 -13.64
N ARG A 293 -5.36 -1.33 -14.13
CA ARG A 293 -6.66 -1.80 -14.63
C ARG A 293 -6.58 -2.73 -15.83
N ALA A 294 -5.65 -2.51 -16.76
CA ALA A 294 -5.43 -3.41 -17.87
C ALA A 294 -4.99 -4.81 -17.41
N THR A 295 -4.39 -4.90 -16.22
CA THR A 295 -3.89 -6.14 -15.61
C THR A 295 -4.95 -6.79 -14.71
N SER A 296 -5.74 -6.00 -13.97
CA SER A 296 -6.65 -6.49 -12.94
C SER A 296 -8.14 -6.44 -13.29
N GLY A 297 -8.51 -5.75 -14.39
CA GLY A 297 -9.89 -5.50 -14.82
C GLY A 297 -10.57 -4.33 -14.09
N VAL A 298 -10.03 -3.88 -12.96
CA VAL A 298 -10.60 -2.88 -12.05
C VAL A 298 -9.55 -1.86 -11.62
N TYR A 299 -9.96 -0.74 -11.01
CA TYR A 299 -9.02 0.14 -10.29
C TYR A 299 -8.82 -0.37 -8.86
N PRO A 300 -7.71 -0.03 -8.19
CA PRO A 300 -7.49 -0.45 -6.81
C PRO A 300 -8.41 0.32 -5.86
N TRP A 301 -8.65 -0.24 -4.67
CA TRP A 301 -9.33 0.50 -3.60
C TRP A 301 -8.44 1.68 -3.16
N PRO A 302 -8.93 2.93 -3.19
CA PRO A 302 -8.21 4.06 -2.61
C PRO A 302 -7.88 3.84 -1.14
N ALA A 303 -6.84 4.51 -0.66
CA ALA A 303 -6.58 4.61 0.76
C ALA A 303 -7.52 5.66 1.38
N PRO A 304 -7.98 5.49 2.64
CA PRO A 304 -8.77 6.51 3.32
C PRO A 304 -8.10 7.88 3.29
N PHE A 305 -8.89 8.94 3.19
CA PHE A 305 -8.37 10.30 3.28
C PHE A 305 -7.77 10.52 4.66
N ALA A 306 -6.47 10.78 4.72
CA ALA A 306 -5.74 10.94 5.95
C ALA A 306 -4.57 11.91 5.74
N TYR A 307 -4.03 12.45 6.84
CA TYR A 307 -2.89 13.36 6.80
C TYR A 307 -1.73 12.72 6.03
N PRO A 308 -1.17 13.36 4.99
CA PRO A 308 -0.01 12.83 4.29
C PRO A 308 1.20 12.83 5.23
N PRO A 309 1.86 11.68 5.43
CA PRO A 309 2.92 11.54 6.43
C PRO A 309 4.03 12.55 6.18
N ALA A 310 4.51 13.13 7.28
CA ALA A 310 5.77 13.87 7.34
C ALA A 310 6.92 12.85 7.28
N MET A 311 7.77 13.02 6.27
CA MET A 311 8.85 12.09 6.01
C MET A 311 10.12 12.85 5.69
N ALA A 312 11.23 12.39 6.27
CA ALA A 312 12.57 12.80 5.89
C ALA A 312 13.15 11.75 4.95
N SER A 313 13.41 12.14 3.70
CA SER A 313 13.97 11.23 2.69
C SER A 313 15.33 11.69 2.23
N GLY A 314 16.23 10.75 1.95
CA GLY A 314 17.55 11.06 1.44
C GLY A 314 18.20 9.92 0.67
N VAL A 315 19.50 10.08 0.46
CA VAL A 315 20.34 9.10 -0.23
C VAL A 315 21.61 8.97 0.58
N VAL A 316 22.02 7.75 0.88
CA VAL A 316 23.26 7.46 1.60
C VAL A 316 24.43 8.04 0.80
N THR A 317 25.34 8.74 1.48
CA THR A 317 26.47 9.40 0.80
C THR A 317 27.82 8.80 1.12
N GLU A 318 27.90 8.02 2.19
CA GLU A 318 29.13 7.40 2.64
C GLU A 318 28.80 6.02 3.23
N THR A 319 29.61 5.02 2.87
CA THR A 319 29.51 3.69 3.46
C THR A 319 30.15 3.70 4.83
N ALA A 320 29.35 3.47 5.88
CA ALA A 320 29.87 3.34 7.24
C ALA A 320 30.67 2.04 7.41
N ALA A 321 31.54 2.01 8.43
CA ALA A 321 32.26 0.78 8.82
C ALA A 321 31.29 -0.35 9.23
N ASP A 322 30.17 0.00 9.88
CA ASP A 322 29.04 -0.88 10.14
C ASP A 322 27.79 -0.35 9.43
N ALA A 323 27.71 -0.59 8.12
CA ALA A 323 26.62 -0.14 7.26
C ALA A 323 25.25 -0.77 7.61
N ALA A 324 25.21 -1.84 8.42
CA ALA A 324 23.97 -2.44 8.90
C ALA A 324 23.36 -1.67 10.08
N ARG A 325 24.18 -0.89 10.81
CA ARG A 325 23.78 -0.16 12.02
C ARG A 325 24.09 1.33 12.01
N THR A 326 24.66 1.84 10.94
CA THR A 326 25.02 3.25 10.83
C THR A 326 24.63 3.78 9.47
N LEU A 327 23.88 4.88 9.45
CA LEU A 327 23.61 5.64 8.24
C LEU A 327 24.41 6.93 8.25
N ILE A 328 25.06 7.24 7.13
CA ILE A 328 25.77 8.50 6.91
C ILE A 328 25.20 9.19 5.67
N ASP A 329 24.60 10.35 5.89
CA ASP A 329 24.21 11.29 4.85
C ASP A 329 24.85 12.65 5.16
N THR A 330 26.03 12.90 4.58
CA THR A 330 26.82 14.14 4.74
C THR A 330 26.14 15.38 4.18
N LYS A 331 24.97 15.21 3.55
CA LYS A 331 24.13 16.30 3.05
C LYS A 331 22.77 16.37 3.77
N ALA A 332 22.57 15.61 4.83
CA ALA A 332 21.41 15.71 5.70
C ALA A 332 21.70 16.61 6.90
N ASN A 333 20.63 17.10 7.52
CA ASN A 333 20.67 17.67 8.86
C ASN A 333 19.52 17.07 9.67
N PHE A 334 19.72 15.86 10.19
CA PHE A 334 18.71 15.05 10.87
C PHE A 334 18.08 15.77 12.07
N THR A 335 18.88 16.53 12.82
CA THR A 335 18.37 17.33 13.95
C THR A 335 17.50 18.50 13.47
N ALA A 336 17.90 19.19 12.40
CA ALA A 336 17.12 20.32 11.88
C ALA A 336 15.78 19.90 11.24
N ILE A 337 15.68 18.68 10.72
CA ILE A 337 14.45 18.15 10.11
C ILE A 337 13.56 17.36 11.09
N GLY A 338 13.89 17.38 12.38
CA GLY A 338 13.04 16.81 13.43
C GLY A 338 13.10 15.29 13.55
N VAL A 339 14.17 14.65 13.08
CA VAL A 339 14.42 13.22 13.35
C VAL A 339 14.71 13.04 14.84
N GLN A 340 14.19 11.97 15.42
CA GLN A 340 14.33 11.61 16.83
C GLN A 340 14.70 10.12 16.98
N ALA A 341 15.28 9.76 18.12
CA ALA A 341 15.50 8.37 18.47
C ALA A 341 14.15 7.63 18.62
N GLY A 342 14.13 6.33 18.28
CA GLY A 342 12.97 5.47 18.28
C GLY A 342 12.06 5.58 17.04
N GLN A 343 12.26 6.59 16.19
CA GLN A 343 11.61 6.64 14.89
C GLN A 343 12.12 5.52 13.96
N ILE A 344 11.30 5.19 12.97
CA ILE A 344 11.59 4.13 12.01
C ILE A 344 12.20 4.70 10.74
N ILE A 345 13.30 4.08 10.33
CA ILE A 345 13.95 4.32 9.05
C ILE A 345 13.79 3.10 8.14
N ARG A 346 13.47 3.35 6.86
CA ARG A 346 13.29 2.35 5.81
C ARG A 346 14.36 2.52 4.74
N ASN A 347 14.94 1.43 4.29
CA ASN A 347 15.67 1.34 3.02
C ASN A 347 14.65 1.13 1.90
N LEU A 348 14.54 2.12 1.02
CA LEU A 348 13.58 2.09 -0.10
C LEU A 348 14.03 1.15 -1.24
N THR A 349 15.27 0.69 -1.23
CA THR A 349 15.81 -0.23 -2.26
C THR A 349 15.15 -1.60 -2.14
N ASP A 350 14.95 -2.10 -0.92
CA ASP A 350 14.54 -3.48 -0.67
C ASP A 350 13.47 -3.65 0.44
N GLY A 351 13.09 -2.54 1.08
CA GLY A 351 12.10 -2.51 2.14
C GLY A 351 12.62 -2.93 3.52
N SER A 352 13.94 -3.11 3.69
CA SER A 352 14.50 -3.33 5.01
C SER A 352 14.26 -2.09 5.89
N LYS A 353 14.08 -2.29 7.19
CA LYS A 353 13.81 -1.21 8.14
C LYS A 353 14.48 -1.42 9.49
N ALA A 354 14.72 -0.32 10.20
CA ALA A 354 15.39 -0.31 11.50
C ALA A 354 14.81 0.77 12.41
N ILE A 355 15.08 0.62 13.70
CA ILE A 355 14.82 1.64 14.73
C ILE A 355 16.05 2.55 14.81
N ILE A 356 15.84 3.86 14.79
CA ILE A 356 16.91 4.85 15.04
C ILE A 356 17.26 4.81 16.53
N ASP A 357 18.46 4.38 16.87
CA ASP A 357 18.92 4.30 18.27
C ASP A 357 19.36 5.67 18.78
N ALA A 358 20.20 6.37 18.01
CA ALA A 358 20.64 7.71 18.35
C ALA A 358 21.00 8.56 17.12
N ILE A 359 20.94 9.88 17.31
CA ILE A 359 21.44 10.86 16.36
C ILE A 359 22.88 11.19 16.79
N VAL A 360 23.86 10.58 16.11
CA VAL A 360 25.28 10.72 16.45
C VAL A 360 25.80 12.11 16.05
N SER A 361 25.31 12.65 14.94
CA SER A 361 25.53 14.05 14.52
C SER A 361 24.40 14.48 13.57
N SER A 362 24.44 15.74 13.08
CA SER A 362 23.48 16.20 12.07
C SER A 362 23.46 15.35 10.80
N GLU A 363 24.52 14.61 10.50
CA GLU A 363 24.70 13.84 9.26
C GLU A 363 24.76 12.32 9.49
N ARG A 364 24.68 11.86 10.75
CA ARG A 364 24.92 10.46 11.12
C ARG A 364 23.90 9.94 12.13
N LEU A 365 23.34 8.77 11.83
CA LEU A 365 22.43 8.03 12.70
C LEU A 365 23.06 6.69 13.09
N SER A 366 22.87 6.28 14.34
CA SER A 366 23.01 4.88 14.76
C SER A 366 21.64 4.21 14.76
N LEU A 367 21.63 2.93 14.40
CA LEU A 367 20.44 2.07 14.42
C LEU A 367 20.56 1.10 15.60
N ALA A 368 19.42 0.59 16.07
CA ALA A 368 19.36 -0.35 17.17
C ALA A 368 20.25 -1.59 16.92
N GLY A 369 20.62 -2.28 18.01
CA GLY A 369 21.63 -3.36 17.98
C GLY A 369 21.30 -4.54 17.06
N ASP A 370 20.08 -4.62 16.58
CA ASP A 370 19.59 -5.56 15.58
C ASP A 370 19.73 -5.10 14.12
N GLY A 371 19.96 -3.81 13.88
CA GLY A 371 20.16 -3.21 12.56
C GLY A 371 18.93 -3.28 11.65
N LEU A 372 19.16 -3.18 10.34
CA LEU A 372 18.12 -3.37 9.32
C LEU A 372 17.58 -4.81 9.33
N ARG A 373 16.25 -4.94 9.30
CA ARG A 373 15.52 -6.22 9.24
C ARG A 373 14.54 -6.25 8.08
N HIS A 374 14.04 -7.44 7.77
CA HIS A 374 12.90 -7.70 6.88
C HIS A 374 13.09 -7.44 5.37
N GLY A 375 14.28 -7.00 4.95
CA GLY A 375 14.70 -6.96 3.54
C GLY A 375 15.74 -8.04 3.19
N ASN A 376 16.27 -7.94 1.98
CA ASN A 376 17.30 -8.84 1.45
C ASN A 376 18.71 -8.26 1.60
N ASP A 377 18.84 -6.92 1.54
CA ASP A 377 20.07 -6.17 1.75
C ASP A 377 19.94 -5.32 3.02
N ASN A 378 20.37 -5.89 4.14
CA ASN A 378 20.21 -5.27 5.47
C ASN A 378 21.37 -4.29 5.80
N ARG A 379 21.72 -3.44 4.84
CA ARG A 379 22.76 -2.40 4.99
C ARG A 379 22.34 -1.14 4.23
N PHE A 380 22.90 -0.01 4.65
CA PHE A 380 22.86 1.27 3.96
C PHE A 380 24.24 1.56 3.36
N ASP A 381 24.41 1.33 2.06
CA ASP A 381 25.70 1.52 1.41
C ASP A 381 25.69 2.37 0.14
N VAL A 382 26.89 2.86 -0.19
CA VAL A 382 27.19 3.51 -1.46
C VAL A 382 27.62 2.41 -2.43
N ASN A 383 26.71 1.97 -3.29
CA ASN A 383 27.00 0.89 -4.23
C ASN A 383 28.11 1.25 -5.22
N LEU A 384 28.14 2.48 -5.74
CA LEU A 384 29.19 2.96 -6.65
C LEU A 384 29.43 4.47 -6.46
N ILE A 385 30.61 4.85 -5.95
CA ILE A 385 31.01 6.27 -5.80
C ILE A 385 30.91 7.04 -7.15
N SER A 386 31.16 6.35 -8.27
CA SER A 386 31.07 6.93 -9.62
C SER A 386 29.64 7.01 -10.18
N ARG A 387 28.65 6.40 -9.52
CA ARG A 387 27.22 6.43 -9.89
C ARG A 387 26.34 6.68 -8.67
N PRO A 388 26.19 7.95 -8.24
CA PRO A 388 25.42 8.31 -7.05
C PRO A 388 23.92 7.94 -7.06
N ASP A 389 23.39 7.48 -8.21
CA ASP A 389 22.02 6.95 -8.32
C ASP A 389 21.87 5.53 -7.82
N ASP A 390 22.97 4.81 -7.75
CA ASP A 390 22.98 3.42 -7.31
C ASP A 390 23.05 3.36 -5.79
N ASN A 391 23.22 4.48 -5.08
CA ASN A 391 23.27 4.54 -3.62
C ASN A 391 21.90 4.23 -3.00
N ASP A 392 21.94 3.62 -1.81
CA ASP A 392 20.71 3.34 -1.08
C ASP A 392 19.94 4.61 -0.75
N ARG A 393 18.62 4.52 -0.94
CA ARG A 393 17.68 5.57 -0.61
C ARG A 393 17.00 5.22 0.69
N TYR A 394 16.81 6.23 1.53
CA TYR A 394 16.14 6.04 2.82
C TYR A 394 14.97 6.99 2.99
N GLU A 395 14.05 6.57 3.84
CA GLU A 395 12.92 7.35 4.31
C GLU A 395 12.75 7.16 5.81
N ILE A 396 12.54 8.24 6.55
CA ILE A 396 12.28 8.26 7.98
C ILE A 396 10.88 8.81 8.17
N LEU A 397 10.03 8.04 8.84
CA LEU A 397 8.64 8.42 9.13
C LEU A 397 8.60 9.29 10.39
N THR A 398 8.58 10.61 10.26
CA THR A 398 8.76 11.48 11.44
C THR A 398 7.49 11.65 12.27
N ASP A 399 6.32 11.41 11.68
CA ASP A 399 5.04 11.49 12.36
C ASP A 399 4.26 10.17 12.36
N THR A 400 4.47 9.24 11.45
CA THR A 400 3.80 7.93 11.47
C THR A 400 4.66 6.82 12.06
N SER A 401 5.70 7.21 12.80
CA SER A 401 6.42 6.35 13.74
C SER A 401 6.70 7.08 15.04
N GLY A 402 7.10 6.36 16.08
CA GLY A 402 7.36 6.92 17.39
C GLY A 402 7.70 5.86 18.42
N VAL A 403 7.67 6.26 19.69
CA VAL A 403 8.01 5.41 20.84
C VAL A 403 6.84 5.40 21.81
N ALA A 404 6.39 4.22 22.22
CA ALA A 404 5.40 4.11 23.27
C ALA A 404 5.96 4.71 24.58
N THR A 405 5.26 5.70 25.16
CA THR A 405 5.72 6.39 26.37
C THR A 405 5.24 5.73 27.66
N SER A 406 4.28 4.81 27.55
CA SER A 406 3.65 4.16 28.70
C SER A 406 3.49 2.65 28.48
N ALA A 407 3.71 1.88 29.55
CA ALA A 407 3.40 0.46 29.60
C ALA A 407 1.94 0.35 29.97
N THR A 408 1.14 -0.21 29.10
CA THR A 408 -0.18 -0.68 29.52
C THR A 408 -0.19 -2.20 29.40
N LEU A 409 -0.61 -2.88 30.49
CA LEU A 409 -0.98 -4.29 30.42
C LEU A 409 -2.21 -4.39 29.52
N GLY A 410 -2.03 -4.56 28.21
CA GLY A 410 -3.16 -4.50 27.28
C GLY A 410 -2.76 -4.39 25.83
N ASN A 411 -3.75 -4.06 24.99
CA ASN A 411 -3.56 -3.79 23.57
C ASN A 411 -3.46 -2.29 23.28
N THR A 412 -2.90 -1.50 24.19
CA THR A 412 -2.97 -0.04 24.07
C THR A 412 -1.59 0.52 23.76
N LEU A 413 -1.49 1.23 22.65
CA LEU A 413 -0.36 2.08 22.32
C LEU A 413 -0.65 3.48 22.84
N GLN A 414 0.22 4.01 23.69
CA GLN A 414 0.18 5.40 24.13
C GLN A 414 1.54 6.06 23.84
N ASP A 415 1.52 7.22 23.20
CA ASP A 415 2.71 8.02 22.92
C ASP A 415 2.39 9.50 23.14
N THR A 416 2.67 9.94 24.37
CA THR A 416 2.44 11.31 24.86
C THR A 416 3.42 12.32 24.28
N ASP A 417 4.53 11.86 23.70
CA ASP A 417 5.64 12.71 23.25
C ASP A 417 5.51 13.05 21.75
N ARG A 418 4.46 12.55 21.09
CA ARG A 418 4.19 12.84 19.68
C ARG A 418 3.96 14.32 19.43
N GLY A 419 4.57 14.82 18.36
CA GLY A 419 4.29 16.17 17.84
C GLY A 419 2.92 16.32 17.17
N MET A 420 2.22 15.22 16.85
CA MET A 420 0.91 15.24 16.20
C MET A 420 0.01 14.09 16.68
N ASP A 421 -1.22 14.46 17.05
CA ASP A 421 -2.35 13.61 17.47
C ASP A 421 -2.70 12.55 16.40
N PHE A 422 -3.00 11.33 16.81
CA PHE A 422 -3.45 10.24 15.92
C PHE A 422 -4.71 10.60 15.11
N GLY A 423 -5.70 11.25 15.72
CA GLY A 423 -6.87 11.80 15.04
C GLY A 423 -6.49 12.89 14.04
N ALA A 424 -5.54 13.76 14.37
CA ALA A 424 -5.01 14.77 13.45
C ALA A 424 -4.20 14.17 12.28
N LEU A 425 -3.59 13.00 12.49
CA LEU A 425 -3.01 12.18 11.42
C LEU A 425 -4.08 11.49 10.55
N GLY A 426 -5.35 11.56 10.94
CA GLY A 426 -6.46 10.89 10.28
C GLY A 426 -6.43 9.38 10.46
N ILE A 427 -5.85 8.88 11.58
CA ILE A 427 -5.90 7.48 11.97
C ILE A 427 -7.34 7.10 12.30
N ARG A 428 -7.78 5.91 11.87
CA ARG A 428 -9.16 5.42 12.02
C ARG A 428 -9.18 3.99 12.53
N ILE A 429 -10.33 3.58 13.06
CA ILE A 429 -10.60 2.16 13.36
C ILE A 429 -10.42 1.34 12.08
N GLY A 430 -9.65 0.27 12.17
CA GLY A 430 -9.24 -0.58 11.05
C GLY A 430 -7.83 -0.31 10.53
N ASP A 431 -7.24 0.86 10.83
CA ASP A 431 -5.87 1.15 10.42
C ASP A 431 -4.87 0.20 11.10
N MET A 432 -3.80 -0.12 10.40
CA MET A 432 -2.79 -1.06 10.87
C MET A 432 -1.71 -0.34 11.69
N VAL A 433 -1.23 -1.01 12.74
CA VAL A 433 -0.09 -0.57 13.54
C VAL A 433 0.86 -1.75 13.69
N GLU A 434 2.15 -1.49 13.57
CA GLU A 434 3.23 -2.44 13.82
C GLU A 434 4.01 -2.01 15.07
N ASN A 435 4.17 -2.92 16.03
CA ASN A 435 5.19 -2.83 17.07
C ASN A 435 6.48 -3.37 16.43
N VAL A 436 7.38 -2.47 16.07
CA VAL A 436 8.60 -2.81 15.32
C VAL A 436 9.61 -3.50 16.24
N THR A 437 9.58 -3.22 17.55
CA THR A 437 10.47 -3.85 18.54
C THR A 437 10.32 -5.37 18.53
N ASP A 438 9.07 -5.86 18.61
CA ASP A 438 8.77 -7.30 18.72
C ASP A 438 8.25 -7.93 17.42
N GLY A 439 8.06 -7.12 16.37
CA GLY A 439 7.57 -7.54 15.06
C GLY A 439 6.09 -7.93 15.04
N THR A 440 5.34 -7.58 16.08
CA THR A 440 3.89 -7.80 16.13
C THR A 440 3.14 -6.67 15.46
N TYR A 441 1.92 -6.95 15.05
CA TYR A 441 1.09 -5.97 14.37
C TYR A 441 -0.38 -6.26 14.65
N GLY A 442 -1.16 -5.20 14.52
CA GLY A 442 -2.56 -5.18 14.89
C GLY A 442 -3.32 -4.15 14.11
N VAL A 443 -4.61 -4.09 14.39
CA VAL A 443 -5.50 -3.07 13.86
C VAL A 443 -6.07 -2.21 14.97
N VAL A 444 -6.25 -0.94 14.69
CA VAL A 444 -6.95 0.01 15.56
C VAL A 444 -8.39 -0.45 15.74
N THR A 445 -8.80 -0.63 16.99
CA THR A 445 -10.17 -0.98 17.40
C THR A 445 -10.89 0.18 18.06
N ASN A 446 -10.15 1.10 18.67
CA ASN A 446 -10.67 2.33 19.25
C ASN A 446 -9.57 3.40 19.31
N ILE A 447 -9.95 4.67 19.32
CA ILE A 447 -9.06 5.84 19.48
C ILE A 447 -9.62 6.63 20.67
N PRO A 448 -9.21 6.31 21.91
CA PRO A 448 -9.81 6.92 23.10
C PRO A 448 -9.57 8.43 23.22
N ASP A 449 -8.38 8.87 22.81
CA ASP A 449 -7.91 10.25 22.92
C ASP A 449 -6.78 10.50 21.89
N ALA A 450 -6.14 11.67 21.98
CA ALA A 450 -5.24 12.19 20.95
C ALA A 450 -3.93 11.40 20.78
N ASP A 451 -3.47 10.76 21.85
CA ASP A 451 -2.16 10.12 21.99
C ASP A 451 -2.28 8.61 22.28
N THR A 452 -3.49 8.05 22.23
CA THR A 452 -3.75 6.64 22.56
C THR A 452 -4.52 5.90 21.47
N LEU A 453 -4.09 4.67 21.17
CA LEU A 453 -4.78 3.72 20.29
C LEU A 453 -5.04 2.42 21.05
N ALA A 454 -6.27 1.90 20.98
CA ALA A 454 -6.57 0.53 21.39
C ALA A 454 -6.54 -0.40 20.18
N LEU A 455 -5.81 -1.50 20.28
CA LEU A 455 -5.46 -2.38 19.19
C LEU A 455 -6.04 -3.78 19.38
N ARG A 456 -6.02 -4.56 18.30
CA ARG A 456 -6.18 -6.02 18.36
C ARG A 456 -5.10 -6.65 17.50
N ARG A 457 -4.37 -7.59 18.10
CA ARG A 457 -3.33 -8.34 17.39
C ARG A 457 -3.93 -9.13 16.23
N LEU A 458 -3.32 -9.00 15.05
CA LEU A 458 -3.67 -9.84 13.90
C LEU A 458 -3.00 -11.21 14.02
N ALA A 459 -3.66 -12.24 13.48
CA ALA A 459 -3.14 -13.59 13.39
C ALA A 459 -2.79 -14.26 14.75
N SER A 460 -3.33 -13.76 15.87
CA SER A 460 -3.01 -14.24 17.22
C SER A 460 -4.14 -13.99 18.20
N ASP A 461 -4.35 -14.90 19.16
CA ASP A 461 -5.24 -14.66 20.32
C ASP A 461 -4.57 -13.82 21.42
N LYS A 462 -3.25 -13.66 21.32
CA LYS A 462 -2.50 -12.88 22.30
C LYS A 462 -2.79 -11.40 22.13
N THR A 463 -2.61 -10.66 23.20
CA THR A 463 -2.57 -9.20 23.14
C THR A 463 -1.40 -8.69 22.30
N MET A 464 -1.55 -7.47 21.78
CA MET A 464 -0.48 -6.68 21.16
C MET A 464 -0.01 -5.66 22.19
N GLY A 465 0.92 -6.06 23.04
CA GLY A 465 1.47 -5.20 24.10
C GLY A 465 2.42 -4.15 23.54
N PHE A 466 2.49 -3.03 24.27
CA PHE A 466 3.51 -2.01 24.11
C PHE A 466 4.11 -1.74 25.49
N ASP A 467 5.41 -2.02 25.61
CA ASP A 467 6.20 -1.60 26.76
C ASP A 467 6.72 -0.16 26.51
N PRO A 468 7.01 0.64 27.55
CA PRO A 468 7.59 1.95 27.36
C PRO A 468 8.96 1.78 26.71
N GLY A 469 9.21 2.54 25.64
CA GLY A 469 10.39 2.37 24.81
C GLY A 469 10.17 1.52 23.56
N ASP A 470 9.01 0.86 23.41
CA ASP A 470 8.70 0.14 22.17
C ASP A 470 8.53 1.11 21.01
N SER A 471 9.25 0.85 19.92
CA SER A 471 9.13 1.63 18.70
C SER A 471 8.01 1.07 17.83
N TYR A 472 7.19 1.96 17.27
CA TYR A 472 6.07 1.59 16.44
C TYR A 472 6.04 2.34 15.13
N GLU A 473 5.28 1.79 14.20
CA GLU A 473 5.06 2.34 12.88
C GLU A 473 3.60 2.15 12.49
N ILE A 474 3.05 3.14 11.80
CA ILE A 474 1.71 3.09 11.23
C ILE A 474 1.86 3.14 9.72
N PRO A 475 1.72 2.01 9.02
CA PRO A 475 1.73 1.98 7.56
C PRO A 475 0.69 2.93 6.99
N ARG A 476 1.08 3.69 5.96
CA ARG A 476 0.23 4.70 5.32
C ARG A 476 -0.07 4.30 3.89
N PHE A 477 -1.23 4.72 3.42
CA PHE A 477 -1.67 4.52 2.03
C PHE A 477 -2.00 3.06 1.66
N ASN A 478 -2.64 2.34 2.58
CA ASN A 478 -3.21 1.02 2.28
C ASN A 478 -4.60 1.18 1.66
N GLY A 479 -4.87 0.51 0.54
CA GLY A 479 -6.23 0.46 0.01
C GLY A 479 -7.16 -0.23 1.01
N VAL A 480 -8.35 0.31 1.23
CA VAL A 480 -9.32 -0.28 2.15
C VAL A 480 -10.57 -0.72 1.39
N PRO A 481 -11.02 -1.98 1.50
CA PRO A 481 -12.18 -2.49 0.79
C PRO A 481 -13.40 -1.58 0.93
N GLY A 482 -14.00 -1.24 -0.21
CA GLY A 482 -15.19 -0.39 -0.27
C GLY A 482 -14.93 1.12 -0.24
N THR A 483 -13.68 1.55 -0.03
CA THR A 483 -13.31 2.97 -0.17
C THR A 483 -13.50 3.40 -1.62
N ARG A 484 -14.12 4.57 -1.83
CA ARG A 484 -14.46 5.09 -3.17
C ARG A 484 -13.62 6.30 -3.56
N GLU A 485 -13.17 7.07 -2.60
CA GLU A 485 -12.29 8.20 -2.80
C GLU A 485 -11.30 8.35 -1.65
N GLY A 486 -10.12 8.87 -1.95
CA GLY A 486 -9.07 9.09 -0.96
C GLY A 486 -7.69 9.12 -1.59
N ALA A 487 -6.66 8.90 -0.77
CA ALA A 487 -5.28 8.94 -1.23
C ALA A 487 -4.96 7.76 -2.16
N LEU A 488 -3.87 7.89 -2.92
CA LEU A 488 -3.39 6.78 -3.75
C LEU A 488 -2.99 5.61 -2.84
N PRO A 489 -3.45 4.37 -3.11
CA PRO A 489 -3.12 3.20 -2.32
C PRO A 489 -1.73 2.68 -2.72
N ILE A 490 -0.68 3.30 -2.21
CA ILE A 490 0.72 3.01 -2.54
C ILE A 490 1.39 2.34 -1.33
N HIS A 491 2.14 1.27 -1.58
CA HIS A 491 2.91 0.60 -0.54
C HIS A 491 4.39 0.77 -0.81
N ALA A 492 5.15 1.14 0.22
CA ALA A 492 6.59 0.99 0.13
C ALA A 492 6.95 -0.50 0.01
N VAL A 493 8.10 -0.78 -0.62
CA VAL A 493 8.64 -2.13 -0.64
C VAL A 493 8.81 -2.60 0.82
N GLY A 494 8.37 -3.82 1.13
CA GLY A 494 8.46 -4.40 2.48
C GLY A 494 7.42 -3.89 3.49
N GLU A 495 6.66 -2.84 3.18
CA GLU A 495 5.60 -2.31 4.04
C GLU A 495 4.45 -3.32 4.15
N ARG A 496 3.96 -3.53 5.38
CA ARG A 496 2.85 -4.45 5.63
C ARG A 496 1.51 -3.73 5.47
N PHE A 497 0.56 -4.45 4.89
CA PHE A 497 -0.82 -4.02 4.75
C PHE A 497 -1.78 -5.14 5.14
N GLN A 498 -2.97 -4.75 5.58
CA GLN A 498 -4.03 -5.69 5.93
C GLN A 498 -4.64 -6.27 4.64
N THR A 499 -4.87 -7.57 4.58
CA THR A 499 -5.56 -8.21 3.45
C THR A 499 -6.15 -9.56 3.84
N GLY A 500 -7.30 -9.91 3.26
CA GLY A 500 -7.74 -11.30 3.22
C GLY A 500 -6.87 -12.10 2.23
N PHE A 501 -6.79 -13.41 2.39
CA PHE A 501 -6.15 -14.30 1.42
C PHE A 501 -6.56 -15.76 1.62
N THR A 502 -6.41 -16.59 0.59
CA THR A 502 -6.62 -18.04 0.64
C THR A 502 -5.31 -18.77 0.37
N VAL A 503 -4.99 -19.75 1.23
CA VAL A 503 -3.77 -20.56 1.14
C VAL A 503 -4.11 -21.98 0.71
N GLY A 504 -3.47 -22.43 -0.37
CA GLY A 504 -3.38 -23.83 -0.76
C GLY A 504 -1.93 -24.31 -0.64
N TRP A 505 -1.72 -25.56 -0.20
CA TRP A 505 -0.36 -26.11 -0.08
C TRP A 505 -0.32 -27.62 -0.29
N ASN A 506 0.86 -28.13 -0.67
CA ASN A 506 1.22 -29.54 -0.73
C ASN A 506 2.69 -29.71 -0.32
N ILE A 507 2.93 -30.25 0.87
CA ILE A 507 4.26 -30.42 1.48
C ILE A 507 4.39 -31.88 1.95
N PRO A 508 4.79 -32.81 1.07
CA PRO A 508 4.66 -34.24 1.31
C PRO A 508 5.66 -34.80 2.34
N ALA A 509 6.85 -34.21 2.45
CA ALA A 509 7.96 -34.74 3.24
C ALA A 509 8.48 -33.72 4.27
N VAL A 510 7.75 -33.58 5.39
CA VAL A 510 8.15 -32.69 6.49
C VAL A 510 7.71 -33.26 7.85
N ALA A 511 8.53 -33.05 8.87
CA ALA A 511 8.19 -33.42 10.24
C ALA A 511 7.13 -32.48 10.80
N ILE A 512 6.15 -33.04 11.51
CA ILE A 512 5.09 -32.28 12.17
C ILE A 512 5.41 -32.20 13.66
N ALA A 513 5.50 -30.99 14.18
CA ALA A 513 5.67 -30.74 15.60
C ALA A 513 4.28 -30.61 16.25
N THR A 514 4.01 -31.40 17.28
CA THR A 514 2.78 -31.36 18.08
C THR A 514 3.07 -30.92 19.51
N THR A 515 2.19 -30.11 20.11
CA THR A 515 2.27 -29.75 21.53
C THR A 515 0.87 -29.61 22.13
N PRO A 516 0.51 -30.41 23.17
CA PRO A 516 1.27 -31.54 23.73
C PRO A 516 1.42 -32.72 22.72
N SER A 517 2.10 -33.79 23.12
CA SER A 517 2.24 -35.01 22.30
C SER A 517 0.88 -35.70 22.10
N VAL A 518 0.65 -36.21 20.89
CA VAL A 518 -0.54 -36.99 20.52
C VAL A 518 -0.19 -38.47 20.58
N ASN A 519 -1.04 -39.31 21.19
CA ASN A 519 -0.86 -40.77 21.17
C ASN A 519 -2.06 -41.53 20.56
N ASN A 520 -3.17 -40.85 20.23
CA ASN A 520 -4.23 -41.47 19.42
C ASN A 520 -3.74 -41.57 17.97
N GLY A 521 -3.42 -42.79 17.53
CA GLY A 521 -2.87 -43.05 16.19
C GLY A 521 -3.81 -42.70 15.05
N ALA A 522 -5.12 -42.93 15.20
CA ALA A 522 -6.11 -42.61 14.17
C ALA A 522 -6.17 -41.10 13.94
N TYR A 523 -6.23 -40.34 15.03
CA TYR A 523 -6.21 -38.88 14.98
C TYR A 523 -4.89 -38.33 14.43
N LEU A 524 -3.75 -38.86 14.89
CA LEU A 524 -2.43 -38.43 14.42
C LEU A 524 -2.30 -38.60 12.90
N ALA A 525 -2.69 -39.75 12.35
CA ALA A 525 -2.67 -39.99 10.91
C ALA A 525 -3.55 -39.00 10.12
N ALA A 526 -4.75 -38.69 10.63
CA ALA A 526 -5.64 -37.71 10.01
C ALA A 526 -5.07 -36.27 10.08
N LEU A 527 -4.48 -35.90 11.21
CA LEU A 527 -3.80 -34.61 11.38
C LEU A 527 -2.62 -34.47 10.43
N GLU A 528 -1.79 -35.50 10.28
CA GLU A 528 -0.65 -35.49 9.36
C GLU A 528 -1.10 -35.24 7.92
N LYS A 529 -2.14 -35.94 7.48
CA LYS A 529 -2.72 -35.75 6.13
C LYS A 529 -3.26 -34.32 5.94
N ALA A 530 -3.97 -33.79 6.93
CA ALA A 530 -4.55 -32.45 6.89
C ALA A 530 -3.52 -31.32 6.93
N LEU A 531 -2.36 -31.54 7.56
CA LEU A 531 -1.27 -30.56 7.59
C LEU A 531 -0.37 -30.66 6.37
N ARG A 532 -0.21 -31.84 5.75
CA ARG A 532 0.62 -31.99 4.54
C ARG A 532 -0.03 -31.39 3.28
N CYS A 533 -1.36 -31.34 3.18
CA CYS A 533 -1.99 -30.78 1.98
C CYS A 533 -3.39 -30.20 2.20
N SER A 534 -3.77 -29.23 1.37
CA SER A 534 -5.11 -28.62 1.34
C SER A 534 -5.72 -28.36 -0.04
N ASP A 535 -5.15 -28.85 -1.16
CA ASP A 535 -5.67 -28.61 -2.52
C ASP A 535 -6.00 -29.91 -3.29
N PRO A 536 -7.27 -30.15 -3.67
CA PRO A 536 -7.68 -31.35 -4.39
C PRO A 536 -7.84 -31.14 -5.92
N ARG A 537 -7.69 -29.93 -6.49
CA ARG A 537 -8.15 -29.65 -7.87
C ARG A 537 -7.28 -28.67 -8.67
N ARG A 538 -6.00 -29.00 -8.89
CA ARG A 538 -5.25 -28.67 -10.15
C ARG A 538 -3.78 -29.14 -10.20
N LEU A 539 -3.34 -29.99 -9.28
CA LEU A 539 -1.95 -30.43 -9.22
C LEU A 539 -1.75 -31.71 -10.06
N VAL A 540 -1.35 -31.55 -11.32
CA VAL A 540 -0.85 -32.68 -12.12
C VAL A 540 0.57 -32.97 -11.66
N MET A 541 0.74 -33.97 -10.79
CA MET A 541 1.99 -34.71 -10.64
C MET A 541 1.75 -36.17 -11.00
N SER A 542 2.50 -36.65 -11.98
CA SER A 542 2.71 -38.07 -12.22
C SER A 542 3.60 -38.64 -11.13
N GLY A 543 3.04 -39.46 -10.23
CA GLY A 543 3.81 -40.30 -9.32
C GLY A 543 3.49 -40.12 -7.83
N GLY A 544 2.52 -40.89 -7.34
CA GLY A 544 2.48 -41.47 -5.98
C GLY A 544 2.45 -40.51 -4.79
N GLY A 545 1.25 -40.06 -4.41
CA GLY A 545 1.01 -39.38 -3.12
C GLY A 545 -0.07 -38.29 -3.19
N GLY A 546 -1.18 -38.57 -3.89
CA GLY A 546 -2.22 -37.56 -4.14
C GLY A 546 -2.83 -37.04 -2.86
N CYS A 547 -2.92 -35.71 -2.75
CA CYS A 547 -3.79 -35.05 -1.79
C CYS A 547 -5.20 -35.59 -1.94
N ASP A 548 -5.76 -36.13 -0.86
CA ASP A 548 -7.11 -36.66 -0.92
C ASP A 548 -8.11 -35.52 -1.18
N THR A 549 -9.17 -35.86 -1.91
CA THR A 549 -10.10 -34.91 -2.55
C THR A 549 -10.97 -34.09 -1.58
N GLY A 550 -10.83 -34.32 -0.26
CA GLY A 550 -11.67 -33.75 0.81
C GLY A 550 -11.08 -32.56 1.60
N TYR A 551 -9.88 -32.09 1.28
CA TYR A 551 -9.31 -30.89 1.92
C TYR A 551 -9.32 -29.71 0.93
N SER A 552 -9.89 -28.58 1.33
CA SER A 552 -9.99 -27.37 0.52
C SER A 552 -9.01 -26.28 1.00
N PRO A 553 -8.56 -25.38 0.10
CA PRO A 553 -7.76 -24.23 0.48
C PRO A 553 -8.39 -23.45 1.63
N ARG A 554 -7.56 -22.86 2.47
CA ARG A 554 -8.00 -22.21 3.71
C ARG A 554 -7.98 -20.70 3.57
N ALA A 555 -9.13 -20.08 3.82
CA ALA A 555 -9.31 -18.64 3.74
C ALA A 555 -9.01 -17.98 5.09
N THR A 556 -8.08 -17.03 5.07
CA THR A 556 -7.86 -16.04 6.11
C THR A 556 -8.78 -14.84 5.85
N PRO A 557 -9.68 -14.49 6.77
CA PRO A 557 -10.52 -13.31 6.62
C PRO A 557 -9.68 -12.03 6.69
N TRP A 558 -10.18 -10.95 6.09
CA TRP A 558 -9.51 -9.63 6.10
C TRP A 558 -9.15 -9.16 7.52
N SER A 559 -10.01 -9.43 8.49
CA SER A 559 -9.81 -9.11 9.90
C SER A 559 -8.63 -9.82 10.55
N GLU A 560 -8.02 -10.82 9.90
CA GLU A 560 -6.96 -11.65 10.47
C GLU A 560 -5.72 -11.77 9.58
N GLY A 561 -5.74 -11.22 8.38
CA GLY A 561 -4.65 -11.36 7.42
C GLY A 561 -3.86 -10.07 7.19
N SER A 562 -2.55 -10.22 7.05
CA SER A 562 -1.67 -9.17 6.55
C SER A 562 -0.64 -9.74 5.58
N CYS A 563 -0.22 -8.92 4.63
CA CYS A 563 0.85 -9.25 3.70
C CYS A 563 1.80 -8.06 3.52
N ALA A 564 2.96 -8.31 2.93
CA ALA A 564 3.90 -7.30 2.46
C ALA A 564 4.45 -7.72 1.10
N TRP A 565 4.67 -6.71 0.24
CA TRP A 565 5.25 -6.90 -1.08
C TRP A 565 6.72 -6.51 -1.06
N GLN A 566 7.62 -7.46 -1.35
CA GLN A 566 9.01 -7.10 -1.67
C GLN A 566 9.18 -6.84 -3.17
N ARG A 567 8.49 -7.63 -3.99
CA ARG A 567 8.41 -7.48 -5.45
C ARG A 567 7.05 -7.98 -5.95
N MET A 568 6.82 -7.88 -7.25
CA MET A 568 5.63 -8.47 -7.87
C MET A 568 5.59 -10.00 -7.77
N GLU A 569 6.69 -10.67 -7.46
CA GLU A 569 6.81 -12.13 -7.35
C GLU A 569 7.09 -12.63 -5.92
N THR A 570 7.51 -11.74 -5.02
CA THR A 570 7.89 -12.08 -3.64
C THR A 570 6.88 -11.53 -2.65
N VAL A 571 6.38 -12.41 -1.79
CA VAL A 571 5.33 -12.10 -0.82
C VAL A 571 5.68 -12.63 0.56
N ARG A 572 5.31 -11.85 1.58
CA ARG A 572 5.29 -12.28 2.98
C ARG A 572 3.90 -12.09 3.55
N CYS A 573 3.21 -13.17 3.90
CA CYS A 573 1.85 -13.13 4.47
C CYS A 573 1.79 -13.82 5.82
N GLN A 574 0.95 -13.32 6.71
CA GLN A 574 0.62 -14.00 7.95
C GLN A 574 -0.86 -13.81 8.27
N GLY A 575 -1.47 -14.84 8.85
CA GLY A 575 -2.89 -14.81 9.13
C GLY A 575 -3.40 -16.08 9.80
N ARG A 576 -4.67 -16.07 10.19
CA ARG A 576 -5.35 -17.25 10.74
C ARG A 576 -6.77 -17.36 10.22
N THR A 577 -7.29 -18.58 10.16
CA THR A 577 -8.69 -18.82 9.84
C THR A 577 -9.57 -18.63 11.08
N ASP A 578 -10.88 -18.48 10.85
CA ASP A 578 -11.87 -18.63 11.91
C ASP A 578 -11.89 -20.07 12.44
N TRP A 579 -12.54 -20.24 13.60
CA TRP A 579 -12.79 -21.55 14.19
C TRP A 579 -13.92 -22.27 13.46
N ASP A 580 -13.59 -23.35 12.77
CA ASP A 580 -14.56 -24.24 12.13
C ASP A 580 -14.76 -25.51 12.97
N TRP A 581 -15.96 -26.07 12.94
CA TRP A 581 -16.20 -27.40 13.52
C TRP A 581 -15.30 -28.42 12.85
N TYR A 582 -14.54 -29.17 13.65
CA TYR A 582 -13.57 -30.15 13.16
C TYR A 582 -14.24 -31.22 12.30
N LEU A 583 -15.36 -31.76 12.81
CA LEU A 583 -16.18 -32.72 12.10
C LEU A 583 -17.65 -32.43 12.34
N ALA A 584 -18.34 -32.02 11.27
CA ALA A 584 -19.78 -31.84 11.23
C ALA A 584 -20.32 -32.33 9.89
N GLY A 585 -21.55 -32.82 9.88
CA GLY A 585 -22.16 -33.38 8.67
C GLY A 585 -23.67 -33.50 8.77
N THR A 586 -24.25 -34.21 7.82
CA THR A 586 -25.70 -34.48 7.78
C THR A 586 -25.91 -35.94 7.45
N VAL A 587 -26.76 -36.61 8.22
CA VAL A 587 -27.08 -38.02 7.97
C VAL A 587 -27.72 -38.16 6.59
N THR A 588 -27.09 -38.94 5.72
CA THR A 588 -27.51 -39.16 4.33
C THR A 588 -28.29 -40.46 4.14
N ALA A 589 -28.11 -41.44 5.02
CA ALA A 589 -28.82 -42.70 4.97
C ALA A 589 -29.04 -43.30 6.38
N ASN A 590 -30.15 -44.04 6.52
CA ASN A 590 -30.53 -44.77 7.74
C ASN A 590 -30.30 -46.28 7.56
N HIS A 591 -30.10 -46.98 8.68
CA HIS A 591 -29.81 -48.42 8.70
C HIS A 591 -30.89 -49.29 9.36
N GLY A 592 -32.01 -48.70 9.79
CA GLY A 592 -33.01 -49.39 10.61
C GLY A 592 -32.61 -49.59 12.07
N ASP A 593 -31.34 -49.36 12.41
CA ASP A 593 -30.81 -49.24 13.77
C ASP A 593 -30.78 -47.74 14.18
N PRO A 594 -31.48 -47.32 15.25
CA PRO A 594 -31.54 -45.92 15.68
C PRO A 594 -30.18 -45.35 16.11
N TRP A 595 -29.19 -46.19 16.40
CA TRP A 595 -27.85 -45.79 16.86
C TRP A 595 -26.80 -45.84 15.75
N LYS A 596 -27.21 -46.12 14.52
CA LYS A 596 -26.34 -46.16 13.35
C LYS A 596 -26.69 -45.07 12.35
N LEU A 597 -25.68 -44.38 11.84
CA LEU A 597 -25.83 -43.38 10.79
C LEU A 597 -24.86 -43.62 9.62
N THR A 598 -25.23 -43.08 8.46
CA THR A 598 -24.32 -42.94 7.32
C THR A 598 -24.31 -41.52 6.77
N ASP A 599 -23.11 -41.00 6.55
CA ASP A 599 -22.85 -39.83 5.72
C ASP A 599 -21.95 -40.27 4.55
N THR A 600 -22.54 -40.47 3.37
CA THR A 600 -21.81 -40.94 2.18
C THR A 600 -20.76 -39.95 1.67
N GLY A 601 -20.82 -38.70 2.11
CA GLY A 601 -19.82 -37.67 1.80
C GLY A 601 -18.67 -37.61 2.80
N MET A 602 -18.70 -38.41 3.86
CA MET A 602 -17.74 -38.37 4.96
C MET A 602 -16.88 -39.64 5.02
N ASP A 603 -15.58 -39.48 5.27
CA ASP A 603 -14.69 -40.58 5.65
C ASP A 603 -14.32 -40.43 7.12
N PHE A 604 -15.16 -40.95 8.03
CA PHE A 604 -14.96 -40.80 9.47
C PHE A 604 -13.61 -41.35 9.94
N ALA A 605 -13.26 -42.56 9.50
CA ALA A 605 -11.99 -43.18 9.85
C ALA A 605 -10.80 -42.37 9.30
N GLY A 606 -10.86 -41.89 8.06
CA GLY A 606 -9.84 -41.00 7.49
C GLY A 606 -9.79 -39.60 8.10
N ARG A 607 -10.81 -39.21 8.87
CA ARG A 607 -10.86 -38.01 9.72
C ARG A 607 -10.44 -38.29 11.17
N GLY A 608 -9.91 -39.47 11.45
CA GLY A 608 -9.34 -39.84 12.74
C GLY A 608 -10.37 -40.19 13.81
N VAL A 609 -11.63 -40.39 13.41
CA VAL A 609 -12.67 -40.90 14.31
C VAL A 609 -12.39 -42.36 14.65
N ASP A 610 -12.53 -42.71 15.92
CA ASP A 610 -12.28 -44.03 16.47
C ASP A 610 -13.36 -44.42 17.51
N ALA A 611 -13.40 -45.70 17.89
CA ALA A 611 -14.26 -46.16 18.97
C ALA A 611 -13.90 -45.45 20.29
N GLY A 612 -14.89 -45.00 21.05
CA GLY A 612 -14.71 -44.16 22.22
C GLY A 612 -14.78 -42.65 21.95
N ASP A 613 -14.86 -42.22 20.68
CA ASP A 613 -15.15 -40.81 20.39
C ASP A 613 -16.62 -40.45 20.65
N VAL A 614 -16.95 -39.15 20.70
CA VAL A 614 -18.30 -38.68 21.07
C VAL A 614 -18.98 -38.07 19.85
N ILE A 615 -20.24 -38.44 19.60
CA ILE A 615 -21.08 -37.81 18.60
C ILE A 615 -22.29 -37.14 19.26
N ARG A 616 -22.68 -36.01 18.69
CA ARG A 616 -23.90 -35.26 19.03
C ARG A 616 -24.79 -35.11 17.81
N ASN A 617 -26.06 -35.46 17.94
CA ASN A 617 -27.11 -35.08 17.02
C ASN A 617 -27.60 -33.66 17.41
N ASP A 618 -27.20 -32.67 16.63
CA ASP A 618 -27.59 -31.27 16.86
C ASP A 618 -29.09 -31.02 16.61
N THR A 619 -29.75 -31.94 15.88
CA THR A 619 -31.16 -31.79 15.50
C THR A 619 -32.10 -32.01 16.66
N ASP A 620 -31.82 -33.04 17.46
CA ASP A 620 -32.70 -33.45 18.55
C ASP A 620 -32.03 -33.31 19.93
N GLY A 621 -30.73 -33.00 19.97
CA GLY A 621 -29.93 -32.80 21.18
C GLY A 621 -29.27 -34.08 21.72
N SER A 622 -29.54 -35.24 21.11
CA SER A 622 -29.01 -36.51 21.60
C SER A 622 -27.50 -36.61 21.39
N HIS A 623 -26.84 -37.40 22.24
CA HIS A 623 -25.42 -37.67 22.12
C HIS A 623 -25.11 -39.09 22.57
N GLY A 624 -23.93 -39.58 22.20
CA GLY A 624 -23.48 -40.93 22.50
C GLY A 624 -22.00 -41.15 22.21
N VAL A 625 -21.48 -42.27 22.71
CA VAL A 625 -20.10 -42.72 22.46
C VAL A 625 -20.08 -43.69 21.28
N ILE A 626 -19.17 -43.47 20.35
CA ILE A 626 -18.98 -44.26 19.14
C ILE A 626 -18.43 -45.63 19.53
N GLU A 627 -19.13 -46.69 19.11
CA GLU A 627 -18.74 -48.09 19.36
C GLU A 627 -17.94 -48.64 18.18
N SER A 628 -18.32 -48.28 16.96
CA SER A 628 -17.60 -48.71 15.75
C SER A 628 -17.72 -47.67 14.64
N VAL A 629 -16.67 -47.61 13.81
CA VAL A 629 -16.54 -46.69 12.68
C VAL A 629 -16.07 -47.46 11.44
N SER A 630 -16.63 -47.10 10.30
CA SER A 630 -16.15 -47.55 8.98
C SER A 630 -16.29 -46.41 7.97
N GLY A 631 -15.85 -46.61 6.72
CA GLY A 631 -15.90 -45.57 5.69
C GLY A 631 -17.33 -45.08 5.43
N GLY A 632 -17.67 -43.88 5.92
CA GLY A 632 -18.98 -43.25 5.81
C GLY A 632 -20.03 -43.70 6.83
N GLU A 633 -19.74 -44.66 7.72
CA GLU A 633 -20.71 -45.15 8.71
C GLU A 633 -20.17 -45.07 10.14
N LEU A 634 -21.06 -44.76 11.08
CA LEU A 634 -20.80 -44.78 12.52
C LEU A 634 -21.92 -45.52 13.23
N LYS A 635 -21.57 -46.28 14.28
CA LYS A 635 -22.51 -46.82 15.25
C LYS A 635 -22.12 -46.35 16.64
N VAL A 636 -23.08 -45.90 17.43
CA VAL A 636 -22.88 -45.56 18.84
C VAL A 636 -23.38 -46.66 19.77
N ALA A 637 -22.80 -46.73 20.96
CA ALA A 637 -23.24 -47.66 22.00
C ALA A 637 -24.69 -47.37 22.44
N TRP A 638 -25.06 -46.09 22.52
CA TRP A 638 -26.39 -45.62 22.87
C TRP A 638 -26.54 -44.12 22.54
N LEU A 639 -27.77 -43.65 22.28
CA LEU A 639 -28.11 -42.23 22.20
C LEU A 639 -29.08 -41.84 23.31
N HIS A 640 -28.81 -40.75 24.01
CA HIS A 640 -29.72 -40.20 25.02
C HIS A 640 -29.62 -38.67 25.12
N GLY A 641 -30.47 -38.07 25.97
CA GLY A 641 -30.50 -36.64 26.25
C GLY A 641 -31.20 -35.79 25.17
N GLY A 642 -31.59 -36.39 24.05
CA GLY A 642 -32.34 -35.74 22.98
C GLY A 642 -33.83 -36.08 22.98
N SER A 643 -34.57 -35.37 22.14
CA SER A 643 -36.02 -35.53 22.00
C SER A 643 -36.44 -36.80 21.24
N ARG A 644 -35.60 -37.34 20.35
CA ARG A 644 -35.87 -38.59 19.61
C ARG A 644 -34.88 -39.70 19.92
N ASN A 645 -33.65 -39.37 20.31
CA ASN A 645 -32.57 -40.32 20.59
C ASN A 645 -32.34 -41.32 19.45
N ASN A 646 -32.44 -40.83 18.21
CA ASN A 646 -32.17 -41.61 17.01
C ASN A 646 -31.45 -40.75 15.96
N PHE A 647 -30.79 -41.40 15.01
CA PHE A 647 -30.32 -40.75 13.78
C PHE A 647 -31.35 -40.92 12.66
N ALA A 648 -31.82 -39.81 12.09
CA ALA A 648 -32.67 -39.78 10.90
C ALA A 648 -31.98 -39.06 9.72
N ILE A 649 -32.33 -39.43 8.50
CA ILE A 649 -31.87 -38.74 7.29
C ILE A 649 -32.20 -37.24 7.39
N GLY A 650 -31.22 -36.40 7.14
CA GLY A 650 -31.31 -34.95 7.29
C GLY A 650 -30.93 -34.42 8.67
N ASP A 651 -30.73 -35.30 9.67
CA ASP A 651 -30.22 -34.88 10.97
C ASP A 651 -28.80 -34.35 10.83
N LYS A 652 -28.55 -33.19 11.45
CA LYS A 652 -27.21 -32.61 11.58
C LYS A 652 -26.50 -33.21 12.76
N TYR A 653 -25.21 -33.49 12.60
CA TYR A 653 -24.39 -34.04 13.67
C TYR A 653 -23.02 -33.37 13.76
N ARG A 654 -22.38 -33.52 14.92
CA ARG A 654 -20.99 -33.15 15.19
C ARG A 654 -20.28 -34.28 15.91
N VAL A 655 -19.02 -34.52 15.58
CA VAL A 655 -18.17 -35.53 16.24
C VAL A 655 -17.02 -34.83 16.92
N ARG A 656 -16.80 -35.19 18.19
CA ARG A 656 -15.64 -34.82 18.98
C ARG A 656 -14.66 -35.98 18.95
N VAL A 657 -13.42 -35.71 18.58
CA VAL A 657 -12.39 -36.75 18.42
C VAL A 657 -11.30 -36.59 19.46
N ALA A 658 -10.99 -37.65 20.20
CA ALA A 658 -9.95 -37.64 21.20
C ALA A 658 -8.56 -37.58 20.57
N THR A 659 -7.65 -36.78 21.13
CA THR A 659 -6.25 -36.73 20.68
C THR A 659 -5.34 -37.62 21.51
N ASN A 660 -5.77 -38.01 22.72
CA ASN A 660 -4.94 -38.74 23.65
C ASN A 660 -5.74 -39.87 24.33
N ILE A 661 -5.07 -40.99 24.58
CA ILE A 661 -5.58 -42.18 25.26
C ILE A 661 -4.65 -42.42 26.44
N LEU A 662 -5.16 -42.33 27.65
CA LEU A 662 -4.38 -42.62 28.85
C LEU A 662 -4.09 -44.13 28.93
N PRO A 663 -2.92 -44.52 29.48
CA PRO A 663 -2.62 -45.93 29.70
C PRO A 663 -3.71 -46.62 30.51
N GLU A 664 -3.92 -47.91 30.23
CA GLU A 664 -4.86 -48.73 30.98
C GLU A 664 -4.50 -48.77 32.46
N ARG A 665 -5.50 -48.66 33.34
CA ARG A 665 -5.38 -48.67 34.80
C ARG A 665 -6.41 -49.59 35.43
N SER A 666 -6.19 -49.94 36.68
CA SER A 666 -7.12 -50.74 37.49
C SER A 666 -7.74 -49.87 38.58
N ALA A 667 -9.06 -49.92 38.72
CA ALA A 667 -9.78 -49.23 39.78
C ALA A 667 -9.35 -49.77 41.16
N SER A 668 -9.17 -48.88 42.13
CA SER A 668 -8.81 -49.26 43.51
C SER A 668 -9.99 -49.20 44.49
N CYS A 669 -11.13 -48.66 44.05
CA CYS A 669 -12.44 -48.60 44.71
C CYS A 669 -12.46 -48.44 46.24
N ALA A 670 -11.53 -47.62 46.76
CA ALA A 670 -11.42 -47.35 48.17
C ALA A 670 -12.48 -46.33 48.63
N ASN A 671 -12.84 -46.39 49.91
CA ASN A 671 -13.69 -45.39 50.56
C ASN A 671 -12.86 -44.15 50.88
N ILE A 672 -13.16 -43.02 50.25
CA ILE A 672 -12.46 -41.75 50.49
C ILE A 672 -13.37 -40.72 51.18
N PRO A 673 -12.88 -39.93 52.13
CA PRO A 673 -13.66 -38.90 52.80
C PRO A 673 -13.85 -37.64 51.93
N ASN A 674 -15.07 -37.13 51.83
CA ASN A 674 -15.43 -35.89 51.13
C ASN A 674 -16.31 -35.00 52.01
N GLY A 675 -15.75 -33.93 52.59
CA GLY A 675 -16.54 -32.90 53.28
C GLY A 675 -17.44 -33.39 54.43
N GLY A 676 -17.21 -34.59 54.97
CA GLY A 676 -18.06 -35.24 55.98
C GLY A 676 -18.80 -36.50 55.51
N GLU A 677 -18.82 -36.79 54.21
CA GLU A 677 -19.39 -37.99 53.59
C GLU A 677 -18.28 -38.96 53.12
N ILE A 678 -18.65 -40.20 52.79
CA ILE A 678 -17.74 -41.20 52.19
C ILE A 678 -18.10 -41.36 50.72
N VAL A 679 -17.12 -41.19 49.83
CA VAL A 679 -17.22 -41.49 48.40
C VAL A 679 -16.60 -42.88 48.17
N SER A 680 -17.35 -43.74 47.49
CA SER A 680 -16.94 -45.09 47.11
C SER A 680 -17.19 -45.30 45.62
N CYS A 681 -16.64 -46.36 45.05
CA CYS A 681 -17.10 -46.78 43.73
C CYS A 681 -18.61 -47.12 43.77
N ASP A 682 -19.34 -46.66 42.77
CA ASP A 682 -20.76 -46.98 42.59
C ASP A 682 -21.10 -47.08 41.09
N SER A 683 -22.39 -47.09 40.76
CA SER A 683 -22.93 -47.16 39.39
C SER A 683 -22.51 -46.03 38.43
N ARG A 684 -21.93 -44.95 38.95
CA ARG A 684 -21.54 -43.72 38.22
C ARG A 684 -20.23 -43.14 38.75
N THR A 685 -19.78 -43.53 39.94
CA THR A 685 -18.57 -43.00 40.56
C THR A 685 -17.44 -44.01 40.46
N LEU A 686 -16.33 -43.62 39.85
CA LEU A 686 -15.05 -44.35 39.91
C LEU A 686 -14.16 -43.72 40.97
N VAL A 687 -13.56 -44.56 41.82
CA VAL A 687 -12.50 -44.18 42.75
C VAL A 687 -11.24 -44.98 42.43
N ASP A 688 -10.14 -44.30 42.09
CA ASP A 688 -8.80 -44.88 41.94
C ASP A 688 -7.80 -44.01 42.69
N VAL A 689 -7.51 -44.38 43.94
CA VAL A 689 -6.62 -43.62 44.84
C VAL A 689 -5.17 -43.53 44.37
N SER A 690 -4.80 -44.28 43.34
CA SER A 690 -3.48 -44.19 42.70
C SER A 690 -3.46 -43.19 41.54
N ALA A 691 -4.63 -42.66 41.14
CA ALA A 691 -4.80 -41.75 40.03
C ALA A 691 -5.00 -40.30 40.51
N ASP A 692 -4.36 -39.39 39.78
CA ASP A 692 -4.71 -37.97 39.72
C ASP A 692 -5.31 -37.73 38.32
N PHE A 693 -6.63 -37.84 38.20
CA PHE A 693 -7.30 -37.72 36.91
C PHE A 693 -7.17 -36.31 36.33
N TRP A 694 -7.36 -35.30 37.18
CA TRP A 694 -7.26 -33.89 36.76
C TRP A 694 -5.84 -33.54 36.30
N GLY A 695 -4.82 -33.94 37.06
CA GLY A 695 -3.40 -33.77 36.74
C GLY A 695 -2.96 -34.56 35.51
N SER A 696 -3.61 -35.69 35.23
CA SER A 696 -3.42 -36.47 33.99
C SER A 696 -4.11 -35.85 32.77
N GLY A 697 -4.82 -34.73 32.94
CA GLY A 697 -5.45 -33.97 31.85
C GLY A 697 -6.91 -34.31 31.57
N VAL A 698 -7.52 -35.22 32.35
CA VAL A 698 -8.94 -35.63 32.22
C VAL A 698 -9.86 -34.46 32.56
N ARG A 699 -10.90 -34.26 31.77
CA ARG A 699 -11.90 -33.19 31.93
C ARG A 699 -13.33 -33.70 31.70
N PRO A 700 -14.36 -32.96 32.15
CA PRO A 700 -15.73 -33.24 31.77
C PRO A 700 -15.91 -33.32 30.25
N GLY A 701 -16.71 -34.28 29.79
CA GLY A 701 -16.91 -34.59 28.37
C GLY A 701 -15.85 -35.51 27.75
N ASP A 702 -14.83 -35.93 28.51
CA ASP A 702 -13.95 -37.05 28.13
C ASP A 702 -14.69 -38.39 28.25
N THR A 703 -14.13 -39.47 27.71
CA THR A 703 -14.78 -40.78 27.72
C THR A 703 -13.96 -41.83 28.45
N ILE A 704 -14.63 -42.76 29.11
CA ILE A 704 -14.02 -43.89 29.78
C ILE A 704 -14.60 -45.20 29.23
N GLU A 705 -13.76 -46.19 29.02
CA GLU A 705 -14.16 -47.58 28.74
C GLU A 705 -13.87 -48.40 29.99
N ASN A 706 -14.88 -49.06 30.57
CA ASN A 706 -14.64 -50.14 31.51
C ASN A 706 -14.44 -51.42 30.68
N ARG A 707 -13.19 -51.86 30.54
CA ARG A 707 -12.81 -53.01 29.70
C ARG A 707 -13.18 -54.34 30.32
N THR A 708 -13.16 -54.42 31.65
CA THR A 708 -13.61 -55.63 32.36
C THR A 708 -15.07 -55.91 32.08
N ARG A 709 -15.90 -54.86 32.04
CA ARG A 709 -17.36 -54.97 31.97
C ARG A 709 -17.96 -54.62 30.60
N GLY A 710 -17.16 -54.12 29.66
CA GLY A 710 -17.54 -53.90 28.27
C GLY A 710 -18.54 -52.76 28.06
N TRP A 711 -18.40 -51.65 28.78
CA TRP A 711 -19.26 -50.47 28.64
C TRP A 711 -18.46 -49.17 28.54
N TRP A 712 -19.06 -48.18 27.87
CA TRP A 712 -18.50 -46.84 27.69
C TRP A 712 -19.22 -45.82 28.56
N GLY A 713 -18.54 -44.77 28.98
CA GLY A 713 -19.17 -43.66 29.68
C GLY A 713 -18.60 -42.31 29.28
N ILE A 714 -19.38 -41.26 29.46
CA ILE A 714 -18.94 -39.87 29.35
C ILE A 714 -18.70 -39.33 30.76
N ILE A 715 -17.53 -38.75 30.99
CA ILE A 715 -17.16 -38.20 32.28
C ILE A 715 -17.93 -36.90 32.51
N GLU A 716 -18.76 -36.85 33.55
CA GLU A 716 -19.54 -35.67 33.94
C GLU A 716 -18.74 -34.73 34.85
N THR A 717 -18.03 -35.29 35.83
CA THR A 717 -17.22 -34.52 36.79
C THR A 717 -15.89 -35.21 37.07
N VAL A 718 -14.85 -34.41 37.24
CA VAL A 718 -13.50 -34.86 37.60
C VAL A 718 -13.13 -34.24 38.93
N GLY A 719 -12.74 -35.04 39.91
CA GLY A 719 -12.31 -34.52 41.19
C GLY A 719 -11.01 -33.72 41.07
N GLN A 720 -10.87 -32.68 41.90
CA GLN A 720 -9.75 -31.74 41.86
C GLN A 720 -8.95 -31.77 43.15
N SER A 721 -7.63 -31.64 43.03
CA SER A 721 -6.73 -31.58 44.18
C SER A 721 -7.13 -30.45 45.14
N GLY A 722 -7.13 -30.77 46.45
CA GLY A 722 -7.42 -29.81 47.52
C GLY A 722 -8.90 -29.61 47.85
N ALA A 723 -9.84 -30.20 47.10
CA ALA A 723 -11.26 -30.18 47.48
C ALA A 723 -11.52 -30.97 48.78
N PHE A 724 -10.84 -32.11 48.94
CA PHE A 724 -10.79 -32.98 50.13
C PHE A 724 -9.69 -34.03 49.90
N PRO A 725 -9.29 -34.83 50.92
CA PRO A 725 -8.24 -35.84 50.74
C PRO A 725 -8.57 -36.80 49.59
N GLN A 726 -7.63 -36.96 48.65
CA GLN A 726 -7.76 -37.84 47.47
C GLN A 726 -8.93 -37.49 46.53
N ALA A 727 -9.40 -36.24 46.53
CA ALA A 727 -10.47 -35.81 45.63
C ALA A 727 -10.09 -36.02 44.14
N GLU A 728 -8.83 -35.79 43.78
CA GLU A 728 -8.26 -36.00 42.44
C GLU A 728 -8.38 -37.44 41.90
N SER A 729 -8.69 -38.38 42.79
CA SER A 729 -8.83 -39.81 42.51
C SER A 729 -10.26 -40.22 42.17
N THR A 730 -11.16 -39.28 41.90
CA THR A 730 -12.58 -39.55 41.62
C THR A 730 -13.03 -39.06 40.26
N LEU A 731 -13.90 -39.84 39.62
CA LEU A 731 -14.67 -39.47 38.43
C LEU A 731 -16.14 -39.76 38.66
N ARG A 732 -17.02 -38.89 38.17
CA ARG A 732 -18.42 -39.21 37.95
C ARG A 732 -18.66 -39.39 36.46
N VAL A 733 -19.37 -40.44 36.10
CA VAL A 733 -19.52 -40.93 34.75
C VAL A 733 -21.00 -41.12 34.45
N GLU A 734 -21.41 -40.68 33.27
CA GLU A 734 -22.66 -41.05 32.65
C GLU A 734 -22.43 -42.32 31.81
N PRO A 735 -22.96 -43.48 32.22
CA PRO A 735 -22.77 -44.71 31.46
C PRO A 735 -23.59 -44.74 30.16
N MET A 736 -23.04 -45.40 29.14
CA MET A 736 -23.60 -45.56 27.80
C MET A 736 -23.86 -47.06 27.53
N GLY A 737 -25.08 -47.42 27.13
CA GLY A 737 -25.42 -48.79 26.71
C GLY A 737 -26.90 -49.16 26.88
N ALA A 738 -27.30 -50.29 26.26
CA ALA A 738 -28.69 -50.75 26.29
C ALA A 738 -29.09 -51.39 27.62
N GLY A 739 -29.87 -50.65 28.43
CA GLY A 739 -30.51 -51.15 29.65
C GLY A 739 -29.92 -50.68 30.99
N ALA A 740 -29.27 -49.52 31.07
CA ALA A 740 -28.64 -49.04 32.31
C ALA A 740 -29.63 -48.74 33.46
N PRO A 741 -29.54 -49.50 34.57
CA PRO A 741 -29.38 -48.83 35.86
C PRO A 741 -28.20 -49.35 36.70
N VAL A 742 -27.22 -50.07 36.14
CA VAL A 742 -26.01 -50.45 36.90
C VAL A 742 -24.80 -50.56 35.99
N SER A 743 -23.98 -49.52 35.98
CA SER A 743 -22.61 -49.56 35.43
C SER A 743 -21.68 -49.39 36.62
N ASP A 744 -21.65 -50.37 37.52
CA ASP A 744 -20.84 -50.30 38.73
C ASP A 744 -19.38 -50.50 38.40
N PHE A 745 -18.55 -49.60 38.91
CA PHE A 745 -17.12 -49.84 39.04
C PHE A 745 -16.89 -50.80 40.21
N ALA A 746 -16.13 -51.86 40.00
CA ALA A 746 -15.60 -52.72 41.06
C ALA A 746 -14.09 -52.54 41.22
N ASP A 747 -13.62 -52.87 42.43
CA ASP A 747 -12.18 -52.97 42.70
C ASP A 747 -11.52 -53.94 41.71
N GLY A 748 -10.41 -53.51 41.11
CA GLY A 748 -9.69 -54.26 40.09
C GLY A 748 -10.24 -54.13 38.66
N ASP A 749 -11.36 -53.44 38.42
CA ASP A 749 -11.86 -53.20 37.06
C ASP A 749 -10.81 -52.47 36.22
N SER A 750 -10.50 -52.99 35.02
CA SER A 750 -9.61 -52.36 34.06
C SER A 750 -10.38 -51.30 33.29
N TYR A 751 -9.77 -50.12 33.15
CA TYR A 751 -10.35 -49.01 32.40
C TYR A 751 -9.30 -48.25 31.58
N ILE A 752 -9.77 -47.67 30.46
CA ILE A 752 -9.01 -46.68 29.67
C ILE A 752 -9.80 -45.38 29.59
N ILE A 753 -9.10 -44.25 29.51
CA ILE A 753 -9.71 -42.92 29.33
C ILE A 753 -9.19 -42.30 28.04
N ARG A 754 -10.10 -41.80 27.23
CA ARG A 754 -9.77 -40.92 26.09
C ARG A 754 -10.01 -39.48 26.50
N THR A 755 -9.05 -38.62 26.20
CA THR A 755 -9.05 -37.22 26.65
C THR A 755 -8.59 -36.28 25.54
N ALA A 756 -8.65 -34.97 25.84
CA ALA A 756 -8.23 -33.89 24.96
C ALA A 756 -8.99 -33.93 23.63
N PHE A 757 -10.32 -33.96 23.74
CA PHE A 757 -11.25 -33.97 22.62
C PHE A 757 -11.20 -32.68 21.78
N VAL A 758 -11.27 -32.84 20.46
CA VAL A 758 -11.33 -31.75 19.49
C VAL A 758 -12.76 -31.53 19.03
N ASP A 759 -13.26 -30.32 19.24
CA ASP A 759 -14.54 -29.83 18.71
C ASP A 759 -14.33 -28.97 17.47
N LYS A 760 -13.38 -28.04 17.52
CA LYS A 760 -13.12 -27.06 16.47
C LYS A 760 -11.65 -27.02 16.09
N ARG A 761 -11.37 -26.67 14.84
CA ARG A 761 -10.01 -26.43 14.32
C ARG A 761 -9.94 -25.09 13.64
N ARG A 762 -8.78 -24.44 13.76
CA ARG A 762 -8.38 -23.34 12.89
C ARG A 762 -6.94 -23.50 12.42
N TYR A 763 -6.58 -22.80 11.36
CA TYR A 763 -5.22 -22.79 10.81
C TYR A 763 -4.56 -21.43 11.01
N GLY A 764 -3.23 -21.42 11.14
CA GLY A 764 -2.40 -20.23 11.20
C GLY A 764 -1.26 -20.31 10.18
N PHE A 765 -0.95 -19.19 9.55
CA PHE A 765 0.01 -19.10 8.46
C PHE A 765 1.06 -18.05 8.77
N GLN A 766 2.34 -18.38 8.58
CA GLN A 766 3.45 -17.44 8.47
C GLN A 766 4.24 -17.83 7.23
N LEU A 767 4.07 -17.09 6.14
CA LEU A 767 4.56 -17.47 4.83
C LEU A 767 5.46 -16.37 4.27
N ALA A 768 6.62 -16.72 3.74
CA ALA A 768 7.43 -15.82 2.92
C ALA A 768 8.18 -16.59 1.84
N PHE A 769 7.87 -16.30 0.58
CA PHE A 769 8.40 -17.00 -0.58
C PHE A 769 8.32 -16.15 -1.85
N THR A 770 9.06 -16.60 -2.87
CA THR A 770 9.01 -16.06 -4.24
C THR A 770 8.36 -17.10 -5.15
N GLY A 771 7.47 -16.66 -6.05
CA GLY A 771 6.75 -17.55 -6.94
C GLY A 771 6.23 -16.89 -8.21
N ASN A 772 5.55 -17.68 -9.03
CA ASN A 772 4.85 -17.22 -10.23
C ASN A 772 3.61 -16.41 -9.85
N VAL A 773 3.35 -15.37 -10.63
CA VAL A 773 2.33 -14.37 -10.34
C VAL A 773 1.21 -14.48 -11.35
N THR A 774 -0.03 -14.48 -10.87
CA THR A 774 -1.21 -14.36 -11.71
C THR A 774 -2.18 -13.37 -11.09
N ILE A 775 -2.78 -12.52 -11.93
CA ILE A 775 -3.87 -11.62 -11.57
C ILE A 775 -5.04 -12.02 -12.48
N PRO A 776 -6.05 -12.75 -11.97
CA PRO A 776 -7.17 -13.20 -12.77
C PRO A 776 -7.97 -12.03 -13.33
N ASN A 777 -8.43 -12.17 -14.57
CA ASN A 777 -9.34 -11.22 -15.20
C ASN A 777 -10.80 -11.50 -14.78
N ASP A 778 -11.06 -11.60 -13.48
CA ASP A 778 -12.38 -11.90 -12.89
C ASP A 778 -12.98 -10.72 -12.10
N ASN A 779 -12.43 -9.51 -12.32
CA ASN A 779 -12.78 -8.27 -11.62
C ASN A 779 -12.58 -8.29 -10.09
N THR A 780 -11.92 -9.32 -9.54
CA THR A 780 -11.61 -9.34 -8.11
C THR A 780 -10.54 -8.33 -7.74
N GLY A 781 -9.69 -7.93 -8.70
CA GLY A 781 -8.55 -7.04 -8.44
C GLY A 781 -7.50 -7.65 -7.51
N LEU A 782 -7.51 -8.98 -7.33
CA LEU A 782 -6.64 -9.67 -6.37
C LEU A 782 -5.47 -10.38 -7.05
N ARG A 783 -4.34 -10.40 -6.36
CA ARG A 783 -3.10 -11.05 -6.78
C ARG A 783 -2.98 -12.45 -6.20
N HIS A 784 -2.36 -13.33 -6.97
CA HIS A 784 -2.05 -14.70 -6.60
C HIS A 784 -0.57 -14.94 -6.84
N VAL A 785 0.09 -15.58 -5.87
CA VAL A 785 1.49 -15.99 -5.96
C VAL A 785 1.57 -17.46 -5.60
N GLY A 786 2.19 -18.26 -6.45
CA GLY A 786 2.38 -19.70 -6.20
C GLY A 786 3.77 -20.16 -6.59
N THR A 787 4.34 -21.06 -5.81
CA THR A 787 5.57 -21.74 -6.20
C THR A 787 5.29 -22.80 -7.28
N GLY A 788 6.34 -23.34 -7.90
CA GLY A 788 6.19 -24.57 -8.69
C GLY A 788 6.00 -25.80 -7.79
N ALA A 789 5.59 -26.92 -8.39
CA ALA A 789 5.59 -28.21 -7.72
C ALA A 789 7.02 -28.57 -7.28
N ASN A 790 7.19 -28.99 -6.02
CA ASN A 790 8.48 -29.35 -5.41
C ASN A 790 9.50 -28.20 -5.31
N ALA A 791 9.03 -26.96 -5.21
CA ALA A 791 9.91 -25.82 -4.95
C ALA A 791 10.56 -25.95 -3.55
N THR A 792 11.84 -25.55 -3.44
CA THR A 792 12.49 -25.40 -2.14
C THR A 792 11.86 -24.22 -1.39
N LEU A 793 11.32 -24.50 -0.20
CA LEU A 793 10.65 -23.49 0.61
C LEU A 793 11.64 -22.87 1.61
N PRO A 794 11.70 -21.52 1.71
CA PRO A 794 12.53 -20.84 2.71
C PRO A 794 12.16 -21.23 4.15
N ALA A 795 13.15 -21.30 5.04
CA ALA A 795 13.02 -21.77 6.43
C ALA A 795 12.02 -20.99 7.31
N GLN A 796 11.63 -19.80 6.90
CA GLN A 796 10.69 -18.95 7.62
C GLN A 796 9.21 -19.27 7.38
N ASN A 797 8.90 -20.31 6.59
CA ASN A 797 7.52 -20.71 6.32
C ASN A 797 7.01 -21.67 7.41
N GLN A 798 5.85 -21.33 7.98
CA GLN A 798 5.14 -22.14 8.95
C GLN A 798 3.65 -22.22 8.59
N ILE A 799 3.14 -23.45 8.63
CA ILE A 799 1.70 -23.74 8.59
C ILE A 799 1.36 -24.44 9.89
N SER A 800 0.43 -23.88 10.64
CA SER A 800 0.01 -24.39 11.95
C SER A 800 -1.48 -24.66 11.98
N SER A 801 -1.89 -25.54 12.89
CA SER A 801 -3.27 -25.79 13.25
C SER A 801 -3.40 -25.75 14.76
N GLN A 802 -4.57 -25.34 15.22
CA GLN A 802 -4.95 -25.37 16.62
C GLN A 802 -6.30 -26.04 16.75
N ASP A 803 -6.39 -26.94 17.71
CA ASP A 803 -7.59 -27.69 18.03
C ASP A 803 -8.14 -27.25 19.37
N TRP A 804 -9.44 -27.07 19.42
CA TRP A 804 -10.16 -26.49 20.54
C TRP A 804 -11.23 -27.44 21.07
N ASP A 805 -11.24 -27.59 22.38
CA ASP A 805 -12.30 -28.23 23.14
C ASP A 805 -13.34 -27.17 23.50
N ALA A 806 -14.52 -27.27 22.88
CA ALA A 806 -15.58 -26.30 23.05
C ALA A 806 -16.29 -26.42 24.40
N ILE A 807 -16.24 -27.60 25.03
CA ILE A 807 -16.86 -27.85 26.34
C ILE A 807 -16.02 -27.20 27.44
N ASN A 808 -14.71 -27.46 27.43
CA ASN A 808 -13.80 -26.98 28.47
C ASN A 808 -13.12 -25.65 28.13
N GLN A 809 -13.47 -25.04 26.98
CA GLN A 809 -12.95 -23.77 26.50
C GLN A 809 -11.42 -23.69 26.53
N ARG A 810 -10.75 -24.68 25.94
CA ARG A 810 -9.28 -24.75 25.91
C ARG A 810 -8.72 -25.26 24.60
N THR A 811 -7.50 -24.81 24.27
CA THR A 811 -6.71 -25.44 23.20
C THR A 811 -6.20 -26.79 23.70
N VAL A 812 -6.49 -27.86 22.97
CA VAL A 812 -6.05 -29.22 23.32
C VAL A 812 -4.81 -29.64 22.54
N LEU A 813 -4.62 -29.10 21.34
CA LEU A 813 -3.47 -29.40 20.51
C LEU A 813 -3.06 -28.19 19.67
N ARG A 814 -1.75 -27.97 19.57
CA ARG A 814 -1.12 -27.16 18.53
C ARG A 814 -0.24 -28.06 17.69
N ALA A 815 -0.38 -27.98 16.38
CA ALA A 815 0.46 -28.72 15.46
C ALA A 815 0.99 -27.80 14.37
N ALA A 816 2.24 -27.95 13.98
CA ALA A 816 2.86 -27.10 12.98
C ALA A 816 3.85 -27.85 12.10
N ILE A 817 3.88 -27.45 10.84
CA ILE A 817 4.95 -27.72 9.90
C ILE A 817 5.88 -26.52 9.91
N ASN A 818 7.15 -26.76 10.20
CA ASN A 818 8.22 -25.76 10.14
C ASN A 818 9.19 -26.16 9.04
N THR A 819 9.43 -25.27 8.08
CA THR A 819 10.54 -25.43 7.15
C THR A 819 11.86 -25.23 7.90
N ASN A 820 12.82 -26.16 7.78
CA ASN A 820 14.08 -26.10 8.53
C ASN A 820 15.26 -25.78 7.59
N PRO A 821 16.18 -24.86 7.93
CA PRO A 821 17.36 -24.59 7.11
C PRO A 821 18.25 -25.81 6.86
N ALA A 822 18.32 -26.73 7.83
CA ALA A 822 19.18 -27.90 7.79
C ALA A 822 18.64 -29.05 6.90
N THR A 823 17.34 -29.04 6.61
CA THR A 823 16.69 -30.06 5.76
C THR A 823 15.79 -29.36 4.76
N PRO A 824 16.21 -29.21 3.49
CA PRO A 824 15.47 -28.45 2.49
C PRO A 824 14.08 -29.06 2.32
N THR A 825 13.07 -28.33 2.79
CA THR A 825 11.67 -28.72 2.66
C THR A 825 11.22 -28.36 1.26
N THR A 826 10.75 -29.35 0.51
CA THR A 826 10.21 -29.15 -0.84
C THR A 826 8.70 -29.29 -0.82
N GLY A 827 8.04 -28.49 -1.64
CA GLY A 827 6.59 -28.53 -1.76
C GLY A 827 6.05 -27.43 -2.65
N GLU A 828 4.74 -27.26 -2.60
CA GLU A 828 4.03 -26.20 -3.29
C GLU A 828 3.23 -25.37 -2.27
N ILE A 829 3.35 -24.04 -2.37
CA ILE A 829 2.52 -23.10 -1.62
C ILE A 829 1.93 -22.11 -2.62
N ARG A 830 0.62 -21.87 -2.48
CA ARG A 830 -0.12 -20.87 -3.23
C ARG A 830 -0.88 -19.97 -2.27
N VAL A 831 -0.65 -18.67 -2.38
CA VAL A 831 -1.45 -17.65 -1.71
C VAL A 831 -2.22 -16.88 -2.77
N SER A 832 -3.52 -16.72 -2.56
CA SER A 832 -4.47 -16.18 -3.51
C SER A 832 -5.40 -15.17 -2.86
N GLY A 833 -6.03 -14.30 -3.65
CA GLY A 833 -6.99 -13.33 -3.10
C GLY A 833 -6.34 -12.20 -2.31
N MET A 834 -5.04 -11.94 -2.50
CA MET A 834 -4.33 -10.84 -1.82
C MET A 834 -4.61 -9.52 -2.53
N GLN A 835 -4.78 -8.45 -1.77
CA GLN A 835 -4.97 -7.12 -2.33
C GLN A 835 -3.83 -6.70 -3.25
N HIS A 836 -4.17 -6.31 -4.49
CA HIS A 836 -3.21 -5.72 -5.42
C HIS A 836 -3.42 -4.22 -5.47
N ASP A 837 -2.60 -3.48 -4.75
CA ASP A 837 -2.61 -2.02 -4.75
C ASP A 837 -1.65 -1.45 -5.81
N LEU A 838 -1.54 -0.12 -5.91
CA LEU A 838 -0.62 0.50 -6.86
C LEU A 838 0.82 0.18 -6.45
N ALA A 839 1.51 -0.60 -7.27
CA ALA A 839 2.95 -0.79 -7.13
C ALA A 839 3.67 0.57 -7.20
N PRO A 840 4.80 0.75 -6.49
CA PRO A 840 5.59 1.98 -6.51
C PRO A 840 6.36 2.20 -7.83
N ASP A 841 5.83 1.72 -8.96
CA ASP A 841 6.39 1.90 -10.31
C ASP A 841 6.23 3.35 -10.84
N LEU A 842 5.83 4.28 -9.97
CA LEU A 842 5.83 5.69 -10.26
C LEU A 842 7.28 6.20 -10.35
N PRO A 843 7.55 7.21 -11.20
CA PRO A 843 8.90 7.77 -11.29
C PRO A 843 9.41 8.21 -9.91
N ALA A 844 10.67 7.93 -9.59
CA ALA A 844 11.27 8.26 -8.29
C ALA A 844 11.04 9.73 -7.86
N TRP A 845 11.04 10.66 -8.82
CA TRP A 845 10.81 12.09 -8.59
C TRP A 845 9.41 12.40 -8.06
N PHE A 846 8.41 11.54 -8.28
CA PHE A 846 7.05 11.71 -7.75
C PHE A 846 7.08 11.75 -6.22
N PHE A 847 7.84 10.83 -5.61
CA PHE A 847 8.02 10.73 -4.17
C PHE A 847 8.98 11.82 -3.65
N THR A 848 10.11 12.04 -4.32
CA THR A 848 11.09 13.07 -3.92
C THR A 848 10.51 14.48 -3.95
N ASN A 849 9.65 14.79 -4.92
CA ASN A 849 8.93 16.07 -4.97
C ASN A 849 7.63 16.05 -4.13
N GLN A 850 7.33 14.95 -3.44
CA GLN A 850 6.19 14.82 -2.54
C GLN A 850 4.83 15.05 -3.21
N TRP A 851 4.68 14.66 -4.49
CA TRP A 851 3.42 14.85 -5.21
C TRP A 851 2.27 14.03 -4.64
N TYR A 852 2.55 12.90 -3.96
CA TYR A 852 1.54 12.10 -3.27
C TYR A 852 0.73 12.89 -2.23
N LYS A 853 1.28 14.00 -1.69
CA LYS A 853 0.57 14.88 -0.73
C LYS A 853 -0.59 15.63 -1.38
N PHE A 854 -0.55 15.86 -2.68
CA PHE A 854 -1.49 16.73 -3.40
C PHE A 854 -2.47 15.95 -4.27
N ILE A 855 -2.24 14.65 -4.49
CA ILE A 855 -3.01 13.86 -5.44
C ILE A 855 -3.86 12.80 -4.72
N TYR A 856 -5.14 12.81 -5.06
CA TYR A 856 -6.13 11.86 -4.58
C TYR A 856 -6.86 11.24 -5.77
N MET A 857 -7.54 10.13 -5.52
CA MET A 857 -8.32 9.43 -6.54
C MET A 857 -9.75 9.21 -6.06
N ALA A 858 -10.67 9.18 -7.02
CA ALA A 858 -12.04 8.74 -6.82
C ALA A 858 -12.39 7.70 -7.89
N VAL A 859 -13.10 6.64 -7.51
CA VAL A 859 -13.46 5.52 -8.39
C VAL A 859 -14.93 5.16 -8.21
N SER A 860 -15.60 4.91 -9.33
CA SER A 860 -16.95 4.35 -9.37
C SER A 860 -17.00 2.96 -8.73
N PRO A 861 -17.98 2.66 -7.86
CA PRO A 861 -18.14 1.34 -7.24
C PRO A 861 -18.10 0.15 -8.21
N SER A 862 -18.72 0.28 -9.39
CA SER A 862 -18.70 -0.75 -10.42
C SER A 862 -17.31 -1.08 -10.96
N HIS A 863 -16.35 -0.18 -10.79
CA HIS A 863 -14.97 -0.31 -11.27
C HIS A 863 -13.96 -0.50 -10.13
N LEU A 864 -14.42 -0.63 -8.90
CA LEU A 864 -13.64 -1.12 -7.78
C LEU A 864 -13.59 -2.64 -7.79
N PRO A 865 -12.66 -3.25 -7.04
CA PRO A 865 -12.57 -4.71 -6.97
C PRO A 865 -13.85 -5.33 -6.37
N GLY A 866 -14.34 -6.40 -7.02
CA GLY A 866 -15.66 -6.99 -6.79
C GLY A 866 -16.82 -6.30 -7.53
N GLY A 867 -16.54 -5.21 -8.23
CA GLY A 867 -17.52 -4.49 -9.05
C GLY A 867 -17.90 -5.24 -10.34
N ASN A 868 -19.09 -4.93 -10.88
CA ASN A 868 -19.61 -5.57 -12.08
C ASN A 868 -19.00 -5.02 -13.40
N GLY A 869 -18.09 -4.06 -13.33
CA GLY A 869 -17.44 -3.41 -14.47
C GLY A 869 -18.36 -2.48 -15.28
N ASN A 870 -19.60 -2.26 -14.84
CA ASN A 870 -20.59 -1.47 -15.56
C ASN A 870 -21.27 -0.47 -14.62
N CYS A 871 -20.89 0.80 -14.71
CA CYS A 871 -21.56 1.85 -13.97
C CYS A 871 -22.78 2.34 -14.77
N VAL A 872 -23.97 2.31 -14.17
CA VAL A 872 -25.21 2.83 -14.79
C VAL A 872 -25.41 4.28 -14.35
N SER A 873 -25.75 5.15 -15.30
CA SER A 873 -25.94 6.58 -15.08
C SER A 873 -27.13 6.87 -14.15
N SER A 874 -26.92 6.78 -12.83
CA SER A 874 -27.71 7.48 -11.78
C SER A 874 -27.32 7.10 -10.36
N ASN A 875 -26.58 6.02 -10.09
CA ASN A 875 -26.09 5.70 -8.72
C ASN A 875 -24.65 5.17 -8.64
N ASP A 876 -24.11 4.57 -9.71
CA ASP A 876 -22.82 3.85 -9.63
C ASP A 876 -21.66 4.54 -10.36
N CYS A 877 -21.92 5.52 -11.24
CA CYS A 877 -20.87 6.28 -11.91
C CYS A 877 -20.52 7.56 -11.13
N LEU A 878 -19.27 8.01 -11.25
CA LEU A 878 -18.92 9.38 -10.87
C LEU A 878 -19.51 10.37 -11.87
N ILE A 879 -19.81 11.57 -11.36
CA ILE A 879 -20.35 12.69 -12.10
C ILE A 879 -19.30 13.81 -12.09
N LEU A 880 -18.92 14.31 -13.26
CA LEU A 880 -18.02 15.45 -13.40
C LEU A 880 -18.75 16.65 -14.02
N LYS A 881 -18.88 17.72 -13.24
CA LYS A 881 -19.28 19.05 -13.69
C LYS A 881 -18.06 19.80 -14.20
N THR A 882 -18.03 20.12 -15.49
CA THR A 882 -16.99 21.01 -16.04
C THR A 882 -17.59 22.40 -16.20
N ILE A 883 -17.10 23.34 -15.41
CA ILE A 883 -17.58 24.72 -15.35
C ILE A 883 -16.73 25.58 -16.29
N GLY A 884 -17.37 26.31 -17.21
CA GLY A 884 -16.66 27.21 -18.11
C GLY A 884 -17.50 28.42 -18.52
N PRO A 885 -16.92 29.31 -19.36
CA PRO A 885 -17.60 30.54 -19.81
C PRO A 885 -18.94 30.28 -20.54
N GLY A 886 -19.07 29.12 -21.19
CA GLY A 886 -20.29 28.68 -21.87
C GLY A 886 -21.28 27.92 -20.98
N GLY A 887 -21.12 27.96 -19.65
CA GLY A 887 -21.93 27.22 -18.68
C GLY A 887 -21.27 25.92 -18.19
N THR A 888 -22.07 25.11 -17.48
CA THR A 888 -21.62 23.84 -16.87
C THR A 888 -22.00 22.66 -17.76
N THR A 889 -21.02 21.87 -18.18
CA THR A 889 -21.25 20.58 -18.85
C THR A 889 -21.13 19.43 -17.87
N ILE A 890 -22.09 18.52 -17.85
CA ILE A 890 -22.12 17.36 -16.95
C ILE A 890 -21.75 16.09 -17.71
N ARG A 891 -20.88 15.27 -17.13
CA ARG A 891 -20.65 13.88 -17.52
C ARG A 891 -20.99 12.98 -16.34
N ASN A 892 -21.73 11.91 -16.56
CA ASN A 892 -22.22 10.99 -15.53
C ASN A 892 -21.84 9.53 -15.83
N ASP A 893 -20.78 9.35 -16.60
CA ASP A 893 -20.24 8.08 -17.10
C ASP A 893 -18.77 7.88 -16.66
N ILE A 894 -18.36 8.56 -15.59
CA ILE A 894 -16.95 8.67 -15.22
C ILE A 894 -16.56 7.51 -14.30
N GLN A 895 -15.63 6.68 -14.77
CA GLN A 895 -15.18 5.47 -14.08
C GLN A 895 -14.21 5.77 -12.94
N ALA A 896 -13.23 6.65 -13.19
CA ALA A 896 -12.28 7.11 -12.19
C ALA A 896 -11.79 8.53 -12.49
N LEU A 897 -11.40 9.23 -11.43
CA LEU A 897 -10.87 10.58 -11.42
C LEU A 897 -9.57 10.63 -10.62
N LEU A 898 -8.63 11.43 -11.08
CA LEU A 898 -7.53 11.95 -10.27
C LEU A 898 -7.82 13.41 -9.95
N LEU A 899 -7.75 13.75 -8.66
CA LEU A 899 -7.89 15.09 -8.14
C LEU A 899 -6.53 15.56 -7.69
N SER A 900 -6.16 16.77 -8.09
CA SER A 900 -5.01 17.49 -7.57
C SER A 900 -5.52 18.72 -6.85
N ALA A 901 -5.12 18.87 -5.59
CA ALA A 901 -5.47 20.01 -4.76
C ALA A 901 -4.84 21.32 -5.26
N GLY A 902 -3.82 21.24 -6.13
CA GLY A 902 -3.12 22.42 -6.66
C GLY A 902 -2.44 23.26 -5.56
N PRO A 903 -2.15 24.54 -5.82
CA PRO A 903 -1.67 25.48 -4.79
C PRO A 903 -2.83 25.91 -3.86
N PRO A 904 -2.57 26.25 -2.59
CA PRO A 904 -3.61 26.70 -1.68
C PRO A 904 -4.22 28.02 -2.14
N THR A 905 -5.53 28.15 -1.99
CA THR A 905 -6.26 29.40 -2.21
C THR A 905 -5.83 30.47 -1.21
N ARG A 906 -5.73 31.72 -1.66
CA ARG A 906 -5.30 32.87 -0.83
C ARG A 906 -6.40 33.91 -0.65
N ALA A 907 -7.60 33.65 -1.15
CA ALA A 907 -8.71 34.57 -1.03
C ALA A 907 -9.35 34.47 0.36
N SER A 908 -9.76 35.63 0.88
CA SER A 908 -10.50 35.71 2.14
C SER A 908 -11.76 34.84 2.08
N GLY A 909 -12.00 34.04 3.12
CA GLY A 909 -13.18 33.17 3.24
C GLY A 909 -13.06 31.77 2.61
N CYS A 910 -11.91 31.41 2.04
CA CYS A 910 -11.71 30.08 1.46
C CYS A 910 -10.27 29.55 1.60
N LEU A 911 -9.51 30.06 2.57
CA LEU A 911 -8.12 29.66 2.83
C LEU A 911 -8.00 28.15 3.06
N GLN A 912 -7.00 27.54 2.46
CA GLN A 912 -6.68 26.12 2.58
C GLN A 912 -5.39 25.97 3.39
N ASN A 913 -5.45 25.19 4.47
CA ASN A 913 -4.27 24.82 5.25
C ASN A 913 -3.83 23.42 4.87
N ARG A 914 -2.63 23.29 4.31
CA ARG A 914 -2.05 22.00 3.91
C ARG A 914 -0.65 21.90 4.51
N PRO A 915 -0.26 20.76 5.11
CA PRO A 915 -1.04 19.52 5.25
C PRO A 915 -2.09 19.51 6.39
N ALA A 916 -3.05 18.58 6.33
CA ALA A 916 -4.25 18.44 7.18
C ALA A 916 -4.92 17.06 6.99
N ALA A 917 -5.72 16.59 7.96
CA ALA A 917 -6.53 15.36 7.81
C ALA A 917 -7.96 15.61 7.31
N ASP A 918 -8.42 16.86 7.33
CA ASP A 918 -9.75 17.24 6.84
C ASP A 918 -9.71 17.49 5.32
N PRO A 919 -10.51 16.78 4.50
CA PRO A 919 -10.65 17.05 3.08
C PRO A 919 -11.02 18.50 2.75
N GLY A 920 -11.75 19.21 3.63
CA GLY A 920 -12.11 20.62 3.44
C GLY A 920 -10.95 21.61 3.56
N GLN A 921 -9.80 21.15 4.08
CA GLN A 921 -8.55 21.90 4.12
C GLN A 921 -7.62 21.57 2.94
N TYR A 922 -7.95 20.54 2.16
CA TYR A 922 -7.26 20.16 0.93
C TYR A 922 -7.98 20.52 -0.35
N PHE A 923 -9.29 20.34 -0.41
CA PHE A 923 -10.07 20.52 -1.61
C PHE A 923 -11.03 21.68 -1.45
N GLU A 924 -11.53 22.17 -2.58
CA GLU A 924 -12.46 23.28 -2.60
C GLU A 924 -13.83 22.89 -3.17
N LYS A 925 -14.88 23.48 -2.59
CA LYS A 925 -16.26 23.43 -3.09
C LYS A 925 -16.79 22.00 -3.28
N GLU A 926 -17.32 21.68 -4.46
CA GLU A 926 -17.91 20.36 -4.77
C GLU A 926 -16.90 19.21 -4.73
N ASN A 927 -15.61 19.46 -4.56
CA ASN A 927 -14.61 18.40 -4.36
C ASN A 927 -14.36 18.10 -2.86
N VAL A 928 -14.97 18.86 -1.95
CA VAL A 928 -14.94 18.59 -0.51
C VAL A 928 -16.00 17.56 -0.17
N HIS A 929 -15.57 16.31 -0.03
CA HIS A 929 -16.43 15.22 0.42
C HIS A 929 -16.01 14.72 1.81
N PRO A 930 -16.62 15.25 2.89
CA PRO A 930 -16.36 14.72 4.22
C PRO A 930 -16.82 13.25 4.27
N GLY A 931 -15.88 12.34 4.53
CA GLY A 931 -16.20 10.92 4.73
C GLY A 931 -16.32 10.06 3.47
N GLY A 932 -15.90 10.52 2.28
CA GLY A 932 -15.65 9.60 1.17
C GLY A 932 -16.87 9.15 0.35
N SER A 933 -18.02 9.81 0.49
CA SER A 933 -19.32 9.35 -0.04
C SER A 933 -19.86 10.15 -1.22
N GLY A 934 -19.14 11.17 -1.69
CA GLY A 934 -19.58 11.99 -2.81
C GLY A 934 -19.36 11.32 -4.16
N ASN A 935 -20.31 11.49 -5.09
CA ASN A 935 -20.17 11.04 -6.47
C ASN A 935 -20.14 12.20 -7.47
N ILE A 936 -20.24 13.45 -7.02
CA ILE A 936 -20.24 14.64 -7.88
C ILE A 936 -18.96 15.42 -7.66
N PHE A 937 -18.21 15.64 -8.72
CA PHE A 937 -16.98 16.42 -8.72
C PHE A 937 -17.09 17.59 -9.67
N ALA A 938 -16.32 18.64 -9.45
CA ALA A 938 -16.27 19.79 -10.34
C ALA A 938 -14.85 20.13 -10.77
N ARG A 939 -14.72 20.59 -12.02
CA ARG A 939 -13.48 21.17 -12.54
C ARG A 939 -13.72 22.49 -13.27
N PRO A 940 -12.90 23.52 -13.03
CA PRO A 940 -12.89 24.73 -13.84
C PRO A 940 -12.18 24.48 -15.19
N ARG A 941 -12.76 24.94 -16.31
CA ARG A 941 -12.24 24.73 -17.69
C ARG A 941 -11.26 25.82 -18.16
N TRP A 942 -11.06 26.86 -17.37
CA TRP A 942 -10.24 28.04 -17.65
C TRP A 942 -9.83 28.65 -16.29
N PRO A 943 -8.82 29.53 -16.19
CA PRO A 943 -8.72 30.44 -15.05
C PRO A 943 -10.02 31.26 -14.97
N LEU A 944 -11.03 30.69 -14.31
CA LEU A 944 -12.18 31.42 -13.81
C LEU A 944 -11.63 32.35 -12.73
N SER A 945 -12.22 33.52 -12.62
CA SER A 945 -11.92 34.51 -11.57
C SER A 945 -12.17 34.02 -10.15
N ASP A 946 -12.55 32.76 -9.98
CA ASP A 946 -12.85 32.15 -8.70
C ASP A 946 -11.56 31.74 -8.00
N LYS A 947 -11.02 32.69 -7.23
CA LYS A 947 -9.82 32.52 -6.43
C LYS A 947 -9.96 31.47 -5.32
N CYS A 948 -11.17 30.92 -5.13
CA CYS A 948 -11.51 29.90 -4.16
C CYS A 948 -11.71 28.51 -4.80
N PHE A 949 -11.36 28.32 -6.09
CA PHE A 949 -11.44 27.01 -6.72
C PHE A 949 -10.24 26.74 -7.63
N LEU A 950 -9.23 26.08 -7.09
CA LEU A 950 -7.94 25.81 -7.75
C LEU A 950 -7.69 24.32 -7.99
N ASP A 951 -8.51 23.45 -7.41
CA ASP A 951 -8.51 22.02 -7.68
C ASP A 951 -8.54 21.69 -9.17
N ARG A 952 -7.82 20.64 -9.52
CA ARG A 952 -7.77 20.11 -10.87
C ARG A 952 -8.17 18.67 -10.92
N ILE A 953 -8.96 18.35 -11.92
CA ILE A 953 -9.45 16.98 -12.11
C ILE A 953 -9.06 16.47 -13.49
N ARG A 954 -8.47 15.27 -13.49
CA ARG A 954 -8.21 14.47 -14.66
C ARG A 954 -9.11 13.25 -14.66
N ILE A 955 -9.86 13.05 -15.74
CA ILE A 955 -10.56 11.78 -15.98
C ILE A 955 -9.51 10.73 -16.32
N VAL A 956 -9.58 9.60 -15.61
CA VAL A 956 -8.81 8.40 -15.94
C VAL A 956 -9.65 7.62 -16.94
N ALA A 957 -9.31 7.75 -18.22
CA ALA A 957 -9.99 7.02 -19.30
C ALA A 957 -9.21 5.73 -19.59
N PRO A 958 -9.87 4.57 -19.74
CA PRO A 958 -9.21 3.34 -20.19
C PRO A 958 -8.55 3.50 -21.57
#